data_AF-A0A7M5WIC6-F1
#
_entry.id   AF-A0A7M5WIC6-F1
#
_cell.length_a   1.000
_cell.length_b   1.000
_cell.length_c   1.000
_cell.angle_alpha   90.00
_cell.angle_beta   90.00
_cell.angle_gamma   90.00
#
_symmetry.space_group_name_H-M   'P 1'
#
loop_
_entity.id
_entity.type
_entity.pdbx_description
1 polymer ?
#
loop_
_entity_poly.entity_id
_entity_poly.type
_entity_poly.pdbx_seq_one_letter_code
_entity_poly.pdbx_strand_id
1 'polypeptide(L)'
;MAENHNAKLQRICRICCMVIKTDKSYTEKRPITDFTTEMKALFDIDVLSDIHAPPYLCGNCKRKLELKRKHPQYSTETELFNFLEHRDECDVCKRLVPIRFSLKTVAPSLPKFEKIGNDYGFLKLRTDEDFLVLSKPVNLENTVKIYINCQIDPSCQWKVFVNNRQLAAQHELYQKFGSVLSMKNANEFFEMLALYNVCEGNTRYQELVKKKVDKGSDLTFLDKQGKVAACIEAPGFNQIHPDKLTIRHVNCELISKDNIKCKVCADYGRKILSSMSSRAQKLPTTNHPNTPNIYLTRQQLENKAKTLQRDKRELQNEIRRLKTKVKKLMTNEAVALPDEWKEVIPAVFESNDAGFPADTPQGILWEQQQKYASLKDKRGMRWHPLIIRWAISIFLKSPATYRHLKAGAFLNLPSETTLNAYSQFCSTNTGFDVKKIEQLLKEIKIDDCKDYEKNVALAFDEMHIKSGLVYDKGSGKLIGFTDLGDINTEIEKFEQQFAGSQERPLSTQILCFMVRGIYTHLNYPIGFFGTNGCRSDQIYNCAWEAVRVLEAVGLNVRAFISDGASSNRTFYAIHQLPDSSDQDAESNIHKDGTLYWCWNRFNVANKIYFFCDVPHLIKTARNNLENSHAHLCSRMLTLDGYELSWQHIIAVYEQDLIPDTKDEDGVAMRKLYKLSNEHIHLSPRLRMRVNLAAQVLSNSVALALDKQNLQSTTSTRKYIRKMDRFFDCLNGWSLFIGQRRNKDDLKPYFEVTDKRFK
;
A
#
# COMPACT_ATOMS: atom_id res chain seq x y z
N MET A 1 -19.97 36.46 77.92
CA MET A 1 -19.60 35.04 78.14
C MET A 1 -18.22 34.68 77.56
N ALA A 2 -17.82 35.22 76.39
CA ALA A 2 -16.52 34.93 75.78
C ALA A 2 -15.27 35.34 76.61
N GLU A 3 -15.28 36.50 77.30
CA GLU A 3 -14.14 36.92 78.14
C GLU A 3 -13.84 35.95 79.30
N ASN A 4 -14.88 35.35 79.89
CA ASN A 4 -14.74 34.41 81.00
C ASN A 4 -14.24 33.02 80.54
N HIS A 5 -14.45 32.69 79.26
CA HIS A 5 -13.98 31.44 78.65
C HIS A 5 -12.47 31.50 78.34
N ASN A 6 -12.02 32.59 77.70
CA ASN A 6 -10.59 32.76 77.37
C ASN A 6 -9.71 32.92 78.62
N ALA A 7 -10.17 33.63 79.67
CA ALA A 7 -9.46 33.67 80.96
C ALA A 7 -9.36 32.27 81.63
N LYS A 8 -10.41 31.44 81.45
CA LYS A 8 -10.49 29.99 81.69
C LYS A 8 -9.32 29.20 81.09
N LEU A 9 -9.21 29.27 79.76
CA LEU A 9 -8.26 28.50 78.95
C LEU A 9 -6.80 28.89 79.20
N GLN A 10 -6.53 30.14 79.59
CA GLN A 10 -5.18 30.56 79.96
C GLN A 10 -4.60 29.79 81.16
N ARG A 11 -5.42 29.10 81.95
CA ARG A 11 -4.97 28.32 83.11
C ARG A 11 -4.89 26.82 82.82
N ILE A 12 -5.02 26.38 81.56
CA ILE A 12 -5.07 24.96 81.19
C ILE A 12 -3.90 24.64 80.24
N CYS A 13 -3.30 23.45 80.38
CA CYS A 13 -2.29 22.96 79.45
C CYS A 13 -2.93 22.45 78.16
N ARG A 14 -2.41 22.86 76.99
CA ARG A 14 -2.93 22.48 75.67
C ARG A 14 -2.92 20.97 75.38
N ILE A 15 -1.95 20.23 75.90
CA ILE A 15 -1.78 18.80 75.59
C ILE A 15 -2.47 17.92 76.62
N CYS A 16 -2.29 18.17 77.92
CA CYS A 16 -2.82 17.29 78.97
C CYS A 16 -4.10 17.80 79.64
N CYS A 17 -4.60 18.99 79.29
CA CYS A 17 -5.79 19.61 79.85
C CYS A 17 -5.79 19.83 81.37
N MET A 18 -4.66 19.67 82.06
CA MET A 18 -4.56 19.95 83.50
C MET A 18 -4.47 21.45 83.77
N VAL A 19 -5.08 21.88 84.88
CA VAL A 19 -5.02 23.26 85.35
C VAL A 19 -3.61 23.59 85.85
N ILE A 20 -2.98 24.57 85.22
CA ILE A 20 -1.70 25.15 85.59
C ILE A 20 -1.98 26.09 86.78
N LYS A 21 -1.75 25.58 88.00
CA LYS A 21 -1.97 26.33 89.24
C LYS A 21 -1.04 27.54 89.26
N THR A 22 -1.62 28.72 89.19
CA THR A 22 -0.91 29.99 89.41
C THR A 22 -0.88 30.22 90.90
N ASP A 23 0.32 30.11 91.50
CA ASP A 23 0.74 31.08 92.52
C ASP A 23 2.18 30.94 93.02
N LYS A 24 2.95 29.88 92.70
CA LYS A 24 4.38 29.88 93.06
C LYS A 24 5.26 29.25 91.96
N SER A 25 6.16 30.08 91.44
CA SER A 25 7.23 29.83 90.44
C SER A 25 6.86 29.98 88.96
N TYR A 26 7.56 30.90 88.28
CA TYR A 26 7.50 31.22 86.84
C TYR A 26 8.00 30.08 85.92
N THR A 27 8.17 28.87 86.43
CA THR A 27 8.83 27.75 85.74
C THR A 27 7.89 26.78 85.03
N GLU A 28 6.57 26.88 85.22
CA GLU A 28 5.65 25.84 84.73
C GLU A 28 4.73 26.24 83.58
N LYS A 29 4.60 27.53 83.24
CA LYS A 29 3.75 28.02 82.14
C LYS A 29 4.62 28.54 81.00
N ARG A 30 4.53 27.94 79.80
CA ARG A 30 5.34 28.33 78.62
C ARG A 30 4.47 28.54 77.38
N PRO A 31 4.74 29.57 76.55
CA PRO A 31 3.98 29.84 75.34
C PRO A 31 4.07 28.68 74.37
N ILE A 32 2.95 28.30 73.77
CA ILE A 32 2.95 27.23 72.77
C ILE A 32 3.54 27.66 71.42
N THR A 33 3.59 28.96 71.15
CA THR A 33 4.18 29.56 69.94
C THR A 33 5.67 29.24 69.77
N ASP A 34 6.37 28.92 70.87
CA ASP A 34 7.78 28.51 70.83
C ASP A 34 7.97 27.07 70.30
N PHE A 35 6.86 26.32 70.16
CA PHE A 35 6.82 24.93 69.72
C PHE A 35 5.93 24.74 68.48
N THR A 36 5.69 25.79 67.70
CA THR A 36 4.79 25.76 66.53
C THR A 36 5.20 24.69 65.52
N THR A 37 6.49 24.56 65.22
CA THR A 37 7.01 23.58 64.25
C THR A 37 6.80 22.15 64.75
N GLU A 38 7.04 21.88 66.03
CA GLU A 38 6.87 20.57 66.65
C GLU A 38 5.38 20.19 66.78
N MET A 39 4.52 21.16 67.12
CA MET A 39 3.07 20.94 67.18
C MET A 39 2.49 20.63 65.81
N LYS A 40 2.97 21.32 64.75
CA LYS A 40 2.56 21.01 63.37
C LYS A 40 3.13 19.67 62.90
N ALA A 41 4.41 19.38 63.18
CA ALA A 41 5.04 18.14 62.74
C ALA A 41 4.52 16.88 63.46
N LEU A 42 4.22 16.96 64.76
CA LEU A 42 3.82 15.79 65.56
C LEU A 42 2.32 15.56 65.56
N PHE A 43 1.54 16.64 65.44
CA PHE A 43 0.11 16.60 65.71
C PHE A 43 -0.72 17.29 64.63
N ASP A 44 -0.09 17.88 63.61
CA ASP A 44 -0.72 18.62 62.51
C ASP A 44 -1.60 19.79 62.98
N ILE A 45 -1.21 20.43 64.09
CA ILE A 45 -1.90 21.60 64.65
C ILE A 45 -1.13 22.86 64.28
N ASP A 46 -1.75 23.74 63.51
CA ASP A 46 -1.21 25.07 63.21
C ASP A 46 -1.56 26.06 64.32
N VAL A 47 -0.62 26.19 65.26
CA VAL A 47 -0.71 26.99 66.48
C VAL A 47 -1.03 28.45 66.21
N LEU A 48 -0.61 29.02 65.07
CA LEU A 48 -0.82 30.44 64.79
C LEU A 48 -2.24 30.75 64.31
N SER A 49 -2.92 29.77 63.72
CA SER A 49 -4.30 29.90 63.25
C SER A 49 -5.36 29.45 64.27
N ASP A 50 -4.97 28.70 65.31
CA ASP A 50 -5.90 28.11 66.29
C ASP A 50 -6.03 28.99 67.55
N ILE A 51 -6.84 30.05 67.44
CA ILE A 51 -6.98 31.10 68.46
C ILE A 51 -7.99 30.78 69.59
N HIS A 52 -8.76 29.69 69.48
CA HIS A 52 -9.79 29.29 70.46
C HIS A 52 -9.32 28.17 71.42
N ALA A 53 -8.00 28.03 71.53
CA ALA A 53 -7.27 26.97 72.20
C ALA A 53 -6.54 27.43 73.48
N PRO A 54 -6.21 26.55 74.44
CA PRO A 54 -5.26 26.90 75.50
C PRO A 54 -3.89 27.31 74.92
N PRO A 55 -3.39 28.53 75.16
CA PRO A 55 -2.18 29.03 74.51
C PRO A 55 -0.86 28.67 75.23
N TYR A 56 -0.91 27.76 76.20
CA TYR A 56 0.24 27.43 77.05
C TYR A 56 0.39 25.92 77.30
N LEU A 57 1.63 25.52 77.56
CA LEU A 57 2.00 24.16 77.98
C LEU A 57 2.48 24.16 79.43
N CYS A 58 2.21 23.05 80.14
CA CYS A 58 2.81 22.79 81.45
C CYS A 58 4.26 22.27 81.30
N GLY A 59 5.07 22.45 82.35
CA GLY A 59 6.49 22.07 82.33
C GLY A 59 6.78 20.61 81.96
N ASN A 60 5.91 19.67 82.36
CA ASN A 60 6.06 18.25 82.02
C ASN A 60 5.77 17.96 80.54
N CYS A 61 4.74 18.57 79.96
CA CYS A 61 4.44 18.43 78.52
C CYS A 61 5.52 19.07 77.65
N LYS A 62 6.07 20.22 78.09
CA LYS A 62 7.22 20.83 77.45
C LYS A 62 8.44 19.89 77.43
N ARG A 63 8.84 19.35 78.59
CA ARG A 63 9.99 18.44 78.66
C ARG A 63 9.81 17.21 77.78
N LYS A 64 8.59 16.65 77.68
CA LYS A 64 8.28 15.54 76.78
C LYS A 64 8.44 15.92 75.30
N LEU A 65 8.02 17.12 74.91
CA LEU A 65 8.21 17.63 73.55
C LEU A 65 9.69 17.87 73.22
N GLU A 66 10.45 18.48 74.14
CA GLU A 66 11.89 18.72 73.95
C GLU A 66 12.70 17.42 73.91
N LEU A 67 12.34 16.42 74.73
CA LEU A 67 12.92 15.08 74.68
C LEU A 67 12.63 14.38 73.35
N LYS A 68 11.40 14.47 72.82
CA LYS A 68 11.07 13.93 71.48
C LYS A 68 11.82 14.64 70.37
N ARG A 69 12.03 15.95 70.47
CA ARG A 69 12.86 16.72 69.53
C ARG A 69 14.32 16.22 69.50
N LYS A 70 14.87 15.81 70.65
CA LYS A 70 16.24 15.29 70.75
C LYS A 70 16.36 13.81 70.44
N HIS A 71 15.33 12.99 70.72
CA HIS A 71 15.35 11.54 70.53
C HIS A 71 14.03 11.03 69.92
N PRO A 72 13.86 11.11 68.58
CA PRO A 72 12.61 10.80 67.89
C PRO A 72 12.13 9.35 68.01
N GLN A 73 13.06 8.41 68.27
CA GLN A 73 12.79 6.97 68.33
C GLN A 73 12.01 6.48 69.56
N TYR A 74 11.82 7.31 70.60
CA TYR A 74 11.04 6.92 71.79
C TYR A 74 9.62 7.49 71.73
N SER A 75 8.64 6.64 71.37
CA SER A 75 7.22 7.01 71.34
C SER A 75 6.50 6.56 72.61
N THR A 76 5.81 7.49 73.27
CA THR A 76 4.65 7.18 74.10
C THR A 76 3.41 7.78 73.43
N GLU A 77 2.33 7.01 73.38
CA GLU A 77 1.02 7.46 72.93
C GLU A 77 0.61 8.68 73.77
N THR A 78 0.34 9.80 73.11
CA THR A 78 -0.13 11.02 73.79
C THR A 78 -1.48 11.38 73.18
N GLU A 79 -2.54 11.24 73.98
CA GLU A 79 -3.88 11.62 73.59
C GLU A 79 -3.96 13.16 73.48
N LEU A 80 -4.59 13.64 72.40
CA LEU A 80 -4.83 15.07 72.18
C LEU A 80 -6.32 15.40 72.28
N PHE A 81 -6.57 16.61 72.77
CA PHE A 81 -7.90 17.13 73.02
C PHE A 81 -8.27 18.17 71.96
N ASN A 82 -9.51 18.11 71.47
CA ASN A 82 -10.06 19.03 70.49
C ASN A 82 -10.86 20.16 71.17
N PHE A 83 -10.73 21.40 70.70
CA PHE A 83 -11.26 22.61 71.35
C PHE A 83 -12.08 23.53 70.41
N LEU A 84 -12.73 22.98 69.39
CA LEU A 84 -13.57 23.74 68.43
C LEU A 84 -14.75 24.48 69.11
N GLU A 85 -15.17 25.62 68.53
CA GLU A 85 -16.26 26.46 69.03
C GLU A 85 -17.63 25.75 69.02
N HIS A 86 -18.42 25.95 70.09
CA HIS A 86 -19.82 25.52 70.17
C HIS A 86 -20.68 26.57 70.90
N ARG A 87 -21.86 26.88 70.32
CA ARG A 87 -23.02 27.59 70.93
C ARG A 87 -24.00 26.47 71.34
N ASP A 88 -24.43 26.24 72.58
CA ASP A 88 -24.73 27.08 73.74
C ASP A 88 -24.43 26.30 75.06
N GLU A 89 -24.16 27.02 76.16
CA GLU A 89 -23.87 26.56 77.55
C GLU A 89 -22.47 25.98 77.88
N CYS A 90 -21.47 26.87 77.97
CA CYS A 90 -20.08 26.51 78.28
C CYS A 90 -19.60 27.01 79.65
N ASP A 91 -19.57 26.13 80.65
CA ASP A 91 -18.72 26.28 81.85
C ASP A 91 -17.36 25.60 81.64
N VAL A 92 -16.71 26.01 80.54
CA VAL A 92 -15.44 25.57 79.89
C VAL A 92 -15.31 24.07 79.57
N CYS A 93 -15.88 23.17 80.34
CA CYS A 93 -15.02 22.36 81.19
C CYS A 93 -15.80 21.71 82.33
N LYS A 94 -17.12 21.88 82.42
CA LYS A 94 -17.88 21.45 83.62
C LYS A 94 -17.87 19.95 83.91
N ARG A 95 -17.28 19.11 83.04
CA ARG A 95 -16.33 18.02 83.36
C ARG A 95 -16.09 17.24 82.06
N LEU A 96 -15.09 17.68 81.30
CA LEU A 96 -14.45 17.04 80.14
C LEU A 96 -15.00 15.65 79.74
N VAL A 97 -15.78 15.57 78.65
CA VAL A 97 -15.81 14.34 77.84
C VAL A 97 -14.90 14.60 76.64
N PRO A 98 -13.68 14.04 76.60
CA PRO A 98 -12.81 14.21 75.46
C PRO A 98 -13.32 13.39 74.28
N ILE A 99 -13.46 14.02 73.11
CA ILE A 99 -13.36 13.27 71.86
C ILE A 99 -11.88 12.94 71.70
N ARG A 100 -11.52 11.70 72.08
CA ARG A 100 -10.16 11.18 71.95
C ARG A 100 -9.87 10.93 70.48
N PHE A 101 -8.99 11.74 69.91
CA PHE A 101 -8.33 11.36 68.66
C PHE A 101 -7.08 10.56 69.02
N SER A 102 -7.14 9.25 68.82
CA SER A 102 -5.92 8.49 68.58
C SER A 102 -5.43 8.91 67.20
N LEU A 103 -4.56 9.92 67.15
CA LEU A 103 -3.73 10.14 65.97
C LEU A 103 -2.78 8.94 65.86
N LYS A 104 -3.27 7.85 65.27
CA LYS A 104 -2.41 6.91 64.58
C LYS A 104 -1.87 7.64 63.36
N THR A 105 -0.86 8.49 63.56
CA THR A 105 0.16 8.72 62.53
C THR A 105 0.98 7.44 62.45
N VAL A 106 0.38 6.42 61.86
CA VAL A 106 1.10 5.36 61.18
C VAL A 106 0.80 5.59 59.71
N ALA A 107 1.58 6.46 59.08
CA ALA A 107 1.88 6.23 57.68
C ALA A 107 2.33 4.76 57.58
N PRO A 108 1.65 3.92 56.79
CA PRO A 108 2.12 2.56 56.61
C PRO A 108 3.37 2.63 55.74
N SER A 109 4.51 2.55 56.42
CA SER A 109 5.48 1.48 56.20
C SER A 109 6.12 1.33 54.81
N LEU A 110 6.10 2.32 53.90
CA LEU A 110 6.91 2.24 52.67
C LEU A 110 8.39 1.88 52.94
N PRO A 111 9.08 2.48 53.94
CA PRO A 111 10.44 2.06 54.30
C PRO A 111 10.54 0.62 54.83
N LYS A 112 9.47 0.07 55.43
CA LYS A 112 9.45 -1.33 55.88
C LYS A 112 9.15 -2.29 54.73
N PHE A 113 8.28 -1.92 53.79
CA PHE A 113 8.09 -2.68 52.54
C PHE A 113 9.37 -2.67 51.70
N GLU A 114 10.11 -1.55 51.67
CA GLU A 114 11.44 -1.47 51.08
C GLU A 114 12.40 -2.45 51.74
N LYS A 115 12.47 -2.48 53.07
CA LYS A 115 13.31 -3.43 53.81
C LYS A 115 12.93 -4.89 53.51
N ILE A 116 11.64 -5.22 53.57
CA ILE A 116 11.14 -6.57 53.28
C ILE A 116 11.45 -6.97 51.84
N GLY A 117 11.17 -6.11 50.86
CA GLY A 117 11.49 -6.41 49.46
C GLY A 117 12.98 -6.59 49.21
N ASN A 118 13.84 -5.80 49.88
CA ASN A 118 15.30 -5.97 49.84
C ASN A 118 15.73 -7.34 50.39
N ASP A 119 15.11 -7.81 51.48
CA ASP A 119 15.40 -9.13 52.07
C ASP A 119 15.08 -10.29 51.08
N TYR A 120 14.14 -10.08 50.15
CA TYR A 120 13.78 -11.04 49.08
C TYR A 120 14.42 -10.73 47.70
N GLY A 121 15.42 -9.83 47.66
CA GLY A 121 16.24 -9.57 46.48
C GLY A 121 15.67 -8.56 45.48
N PHE A 122 14.71 -7.71 45.89
CA PHE A 122 14.28 -6.56 45.11
C PHE A 122 15.14 -5.34 45.44
N LEU A 123 15.51 -4.55 44.44
CA LEU A 123 16.28 -3.32 44.59
C LEU A 123 15.40 -2.10 44.35
N LYS A 124 15.55 -1.06 45.18
CA LYS A 124 14.85 0.21 45.00
C LYS A 124 15.35 0.94 43.75
N LEU A 125 14.43 1.28 42.83
CA LEU A 125 14.75 2.05 41.62
C LEU A 125 14.41 3.54 41.74
N ARG A 126 13.31 3.91 42.42
CA ARG A 126 12.88 5.31 42.58
C ARG A 126 11.99 5.48 43.81
N THR A 127 12.08 6.65 44.45
CA THR A 127 11.09 7.19 45.39
C THR A 127 10.74 8.59 44.92
N ASP A 128 9.53 8.77 44.40
CA ASP A 128 8.88 10.08 44.43
C ASP A 128 8.00 10.13 45.68
N GLU A 129 7.58 11.31 46.14
CA GLU A 129 6.73 11.45 47.35
C GLU A 129 5.42 10.64 47.28
N ASP A 130 5.04 10.17 46.07
CA ASP A 130 3.81 9.46 45.80
C ASP A 130 3.92 7.91 45.68
N PHE A 131 5.10 7.30 45.48
CA PHE A 131 5.22 5.84 45.27
C PHE A 131 6.60 5.23 45.61
N LEU A 132 6.60 3.98 46.11
CA LEU A 132 7.80 3.12 46.23
C LEU A 132 7.88 2.13 45.06
N VAL A 133 9.00 2.08 44.34
CA VAL A 133 9.24 1.10 43.27
C VAL A 133 10.42 0.19 43.59
N LEU A 134 10.13 -1.11 43.77
CA LEU A 134 11.09 -2.18 44.05
C LEU A 134 11.21 -3.11 42.86
N SER A 135 12.43 -3.41 42.42
CA SER A 135 12.67 -4.10 41.15
C SER A 135 13.65 -5.26 41.31
N LYS A 136 13.25 -6.43 40.84
CA LYS A 136 14.09 -7.64 40.88
C LYS A 136 14.55 -8.00 39.47
N PRO A 137 15.87 -8.11 39.22
CA PRO A 137 16.36 -8.65 37.96
C PRO A 137 16.10 -10.17 37.88
N VAL A 138 15.62 -10.62 36.73
CA VAL A 138 15.44 -12.03 36.38
C VAL A 138 16.42 -12.34 35.25
N ASN A 139 17.38 -13.23 35.51
CA ASN A 139 18.37 -13.64 34.52
C ASN A 139 17.75 -14.66 33.56
N LEU A 140 17.79 -14.35 32.27
CA LEU A 140 17.55 -15.30 31.17
C LEU A 140 18.87 -15.53 30.45
N GLU A 141 19.09 -16.75 29.97
CA GLU A 141 20.36 -17.22 29.40
C GLU A 141 21.03 -16.17 28.50
N ASN A 142 22.12 -15.58 29.02
CA ASN A 142 23.06 -14.66 28.38
C ASN A 142 22.46 -13.65 27.38
N THR A 143 22.02 -12.47 27.87
CA THR A 143 22.46 -11.11 27.42
C THR A 143 21.53 -9.96 27.83
N VAL A 144 20.28 -10.21 28.28
CA VAL A 144 19.34 -9.13 28.67
C VAL A 144 18.79 -9.34 30.09
N LYS A 145 18.91 -8.32 30.96
CA LYS A 145 18.29 -8.31 32.30
C LYS A 145 16.84 -7.85 32.18
N ILE A 146 15.89 -8.69 32.56
CA ILE A 146 14.46 -8.32 32.68
C ILE A 146 14.14 -7.99 34.13
N TYR A 147 13.30 -7.00 34.36
CA TYR A 147 12.95 -6.56 35.71
C TYR A 147 11.48 -6.80 36.02
N ILE A 148 11.21 -7.39 37.19
CA ILE A 148 9.89 -7.40 37.82
C ILE A 148 9.84 -6.19 38.75
N ASN A 149 9.00 -5.21 38.42
CA ASN A 149 8.86 -3.96 39.18
C ASN A 149 7.57 -4.01 40.01
N CYS A 150 7.68 -3.94 41.32
CA CYS A 150 6.57 -3.80 42.24
C CYS A 150 6.46 -2.34 42.69
N GLN A 151 5.34 -1.70 42.40
CA GLN A 151 5.01 -0.34 42.82
C GLN A 151 4.02 -0.40 43.98
N ILE A 152 4.30 0.30 45.08
CA ILE A 152 3.44 0.40 46.25
C ILE A 152 3.20 1.88 46.57
N ASP A 153 1.94 2.28 46.71
CA ASP A 153 1.57 3.66 47.07
C ASP A 153 1.42 3.87 48.59
N PRO A 154 1.32 5.12 49.08
CA PRO A 154 1.13 5.42 50.50
C PRO A 154 -0.13 4.82 51.13
N SER A 155 -1.14 4.46 50.33
CA SER A 155 -2.35 3.75 50.76
C SER A 155 -2.17 2.22 50.79
N CYS A 156 -0.94 1.73 50.55
CA CYS A 156 -0.55 0.34 50.41
C CYS A 156 -1.16 -0.40 49.20
N GLN A 157 -1.68 0.31 48.20
CA GLN A 157 -2.07 -0.34 46.96
C GLN A 157 -0.83 -0.74 46.17
N TRP A 158 -0.86 -1.94 45.61
CA TRP A 158 0.29 -2.49 44.91
C TRP A 158 -0.02 -2.84 43.45
N LYS A 159 0.98 -2.63 42.59
CA LYS A 159 0.94 -3.00 41.17
C LYS A 159 2.26 -3.62 40.78
N VAL A 160 2.20 -4.74 40.04
CA VAL A 160 3.39 -5.38 39.49
C VAL A 160 3.46 -5.11 37.99
N PHE A 161 4.63 -4.73 37.51
CA PHE A 161 4.93 -4.47 36.11
C PHE A 161 6.10 -5.33 35.65
N VAL A 162 5.99 -5.85 34.44
CA VAL A 162 7.10 -6.49 33.72
C VAL A 162 7.17 -5.84 32.35
N ASN A 163 8.32 -5.25 31.98
CA ASN A 163 8.51 -4.58 30.69
C ASN A 163 7.42 -3.53 30.37
N ASN A 164 7.05 -2.72 31.37
CA ASN A 164 5.97 -1.71 31.33
C ASN A 164 4.55 -2.27 31.10
N ARG A 165 4.33 -3.57 31.23
CA ARG A 165 2.99 -4.17 31.26
C ARG A 165 2.58 -4.49 32.68
N GLN A 166 1.42 -3.98 33.08
CA GLN A 166 0.83 -4.27 34.38
C GLN A 166 0.30 -5.71 34.42
N LEU A 167 0.52 -6.38 35.54
CA LEU A 167 -0.07 -7.67 35.84
C LEU A 167 -1.60 -7.56 35.89
N ALA A 168 -2.30 -8.49 35.23
CA ALA A 168 -3.76 -8.48 35.18
C ALA A 168 -4.37 -8.74 36.56
N ALA A 169 -5.48 -8.06 36.89
CA ALA A 169 -6.18 -8.19 38.18
C ALA A 169 -6.69 -9.62 38.48
N GLN A 170 -6.82 -10.45 37.45
CA GLN A 170 -7.22 -11.86 37.56
C GLN A 170 -6.10 -12.82 37.99
N HIS A 171 -4.87 -12.32 38.14
CA HIS A 171 -3.70 -13.12 38.53
C HIS A 171 -3.79 -13.63 39.98
N GLU A 172 -3.20 -14.79 40.27
CA GLU A 172 -3.23 -15.47 41.58
C GLU A 172 -2.81 -14.55 42.74
N LEU A 173 -1.81 -13.68 42.52
CA LEU A 173 -1.37 -12.69 43.51
C LEU A 173 -2.48 -11.72 43.94
N TYR A 174 -3.28 -11.23 42.99
CA TYR A 174 -4.41 -10.35 43.29
C TYR A 174 -5.55 -11.12 43.97
N GLN A 175 -5.77 -12.38 43.62
CA GLN A 175 -6.76 -13.24 44.29
C GLN A 175 -6.38 -13.52 45.75
N LYS A 176 -5.09 -13.70 46.03
CA LYS A 176 -4.59 -14.07 47.37
C LYS A 176 -4.39 -12.87 48.30
N PHE A 177 -3.96 -11.72 47.79
CA PHE A 177 -3.63 -10.55 48.63
C PHE A 177 -4.55 -9.34 48.40
N GLY A 178 -5.47 -9.39 47.45
CA GLY A 178 -6.28 -8.23 47.07
C GLY A 178 -5.44 -7.10 46.45
N SER A 179 -6.04 -5.92 46.30
CA SER A 179 -5.37 -4.73 45.74
C SER A 179 -4.58 -3.92 46.77
N VAL A 180 -4.73 -4.20 48.07
CA VAL A 180 -4.11 -3.48 49.19
C VAL A 180 -3.27 -4.44 50.02
N LEU A 181 -1.99 -4.16 50.20
CA LEU A 181 -1.06 -5.03 50.91
C LEU A 181 -1.00 -4.66 52.40
N SER A 182 -1.23 -5.62 53.29
CA SER A 182 -1.02 -5.41 54.73
C SER A 182 0.39 -5.84 55.17
N MET A 183 0.91 -5.23 56.23
CA MET A 183 2.23 -5.59 56.78
C MET A 183 2.32 -7.03 57.29
N LYS A 184 1.19 -7.67 57.63
CA LYS A 184 1.15 -9.08 58.04
C LYS A 184 1.44 -10.03 56.89
N ASN A 185 1.06 -9.64 55.67
CA ASN A 185 1.15 -10.49 54.48
C ASN A 185 2.29 -10.04 53.53
N ALA A 186 3.03 -8.99 53.90
CA ALA A 186 4.11 -8.41 53.10
C ALA A 186 5.26 -9.40 52.83
N ASN A 187 5.69 -10.15 53.86
CA ASN A 187 6.74 -11.16 53.71
C ASN A 187 6.31 -12.26 52.74
N GLU A 188 5.12 -12.84 52.95
CA GLU A 188 4.58 -13.88 52.08
C GLU A 188 4.36 -13.38 50.63
N PHE A 189 3.99 -12.11 50.47
CA PHE A 189 3.84 -11.47 49.17
C PHE A 189 5.16 -11.36 48.42
N PHE A 190 6.20 -10.79 49.06
CA PHE A 190 7.51 -10.63 48.42
C PHE A 190 8.24 -11.96 48.24
N GLU A 191 8.05 -12.92 49.17
CA GLU A 191 8.52 -14.29 49.04
C GLU A 191 7.93 -14.97 47.80
N MET A 192 6.60 -14.93 47.64
CA MET A 192 5.99 -15.51 46.44
C MET A 192 6.39 -14.75 45.18
N LEU A 193 6.41 -13.41 45.20
CA LEU A 193 6.82 -12.60 44.04
C LEU A 193 8.27 -12.90 43.63
N ALA A 194 9.14 -13.19 44.59
CA ALA A 194 10.52 -13.58 44.35
C ALA A 194 10.67 -14.94 43.65
N LEU A 195 9.71 -15.86 43.81
CA LEU A 195 9.74 -17.19 43.21
C LEU A 195 9.19 -17.23 41.77
N TYR A 196 8.52 -16.18 41.30
CA TYR A 196 8.01 -16.16 39.94
C TYR A 196 9.11 -15.87 38.90
N ASN A 197 9.07 -16.62 37.80
CA ASN A 197 9.84 -16.35 36.59
C ASN A 197 9.03 -15.51 35.60
N VAL A 198 9.70 -14.76 34.72
CA VAL A 198 9.04 -14.04 33.63
C VAL A 198 8.72 -15.01 32.49
N CYS A 199 7.48 -14.97 32.00
CA CYS A 199 7.06 -15.79 30.87
C CYS A 199 7.75 -15.31 29.58
N GLU A 200 8.49 -16.18 28.88
CA GLU A 200 9.14 -15.83 27.60
C GLU A 200 8.17 -15.75 26.40
N GLY A 201 6.94 -16.24 26.57
CA GLY A 201 5.97 -16.36 25.47
C GLY A 201 6.34 -17.49 24.49
N ASN A 202 6.05 -17.32 23.21
CA ASN A 202 6.28 -18.32 22.17
C ASN A 202 7.33 -17.87 21.14
N THR A 203 8.60 -18.01 21.52
CA THR A 203 9.79 -17.65 20.72
C THR A 203 10.14 -18.66 19.63
N ARG A 204 9.58 -19.88 19.65
CA ARG A 204 9.90 -20.95 18.69
C ARG A 204 9.36 -20.72 17.27
N TYR A 205 8.33 -19.90 17.11
CA TYR A 205 7.59 -19.77 15.85
C TYR A 205 8.01 -18.55 15.01
N GLN A 206 9.31 -18.36 14.81
CA GLN A 206 9.88 -17.21 14.09
C GLN A 206 9.40 -17.09 12.63
N GLU A 207 9.13 -18.20 11.95
CA GLU A 207 8.59 -18.19 10.59
C GLU A 207 7.19 -17.55 10.49
N LEU A 208 6.33 -17.79 11.49
CA LEU A 208 5.00 -17.16 11.56
C LEU A 208 5.12 -15.66 11.82
N VAL A 209 6.08 -15.27 12.66
CA VAL A 209 6.37 -13.86 12.93
C VAL A 209 6.86 -13.17 11.66
N LYS A 210 7.88 -13.72 10.99
CA LYS A 210 8.44 -13.18 9.76
C LYS A 210 7.38 -13.01 8.67
N LYS A 211 6.51 -14.00 8.46
CA LYS A 211 5.42 -13.94 7.48
C LYS A 211 4.41 -12.82 7.76
N LYS A 212 4.15 -12.50 9.03
CA LYS A 212 3.24 -11.42 9.45
C LYS A 212 3.89 -10.04 9.30
N VAL A 213 5.17 -9.93 9.66
CA VAL A 213 5.99 -8.72 9.52
C VAL A 213 6.21 -8.37 8.05
N ASP A 214 6.66 -9.32 7.22
CA ASP A 214 6.97 -9.11 5.79
C ASP A 214 5.74 -8.71 4.96
N LYS A 215 4.53 -9.08 5.42
CA LYS A 215 3.26 -8.73 4.76
C LYS A 215 2.73 -7.35 5.14
N GLY A 216 3.42 -6.59 6.00
CA GLY A 216 2.92 -5.32 6.54
C GLY A 216 1.59 -5.47 7.28
N SER A 217 1.30 -6.67 7.79
CA SER A 217 0.01 -7.00 8.40
C SER A 217 0.01 -6.76 9.90
N ASP A 218 -1.17 -6.47 10.46
CA ASP A 218 -1.40 -6.32 11.90
C ASP A 218 -0.69 -7.41 12.72
N LEU A 219 0.08 -7.00 13.74
CA LEU A 219 0.91 -7.86 14.61
C LEU A 219 0.07 -8.75 15.56
N THR A 220 -1.20 -8.99 15.23
CA THR A 220 -2.18 -9.71 16.03
C THR A 220 -2.59 -11.04 15.38
N PHE A 221 -2.98 -12.02 16.18
CA PHE A 221 -3.57 -13.29 15.76
C PHE A 221 -5.01 -13.30 16.23
N LEU A 222 -5.95 -13.55 15.32
CA LEU A 222 -7.37 -13.60 15.64
C LEU A 222 -7.81 -15.02 16.02
N ASP A 223 -8.80 -15.13 16.90
CA ASP A 223 -9.52 -16.38 17.16
C ASP A 223 -10.59 -16.65 16.09
N LYS A 224 -11.33 -17.76 16.25
CA LYS A 224 -12.40 -18.19 15.33
C LYS A 224 -13.57 -17.21 15.25
N GLN A 225 -13.69 -16.28 16.20
CA GLN A 225 -14.76 -15.29 16.31
C GLN A 225 -14.29 -13.90 15.87
N GLY A 226 -13.06 -13.78 15.37
CA GLY A 226 -12.49 -12.52 14.89
C GLY A 226 -11.94 -11.60 15.99
N LYS A 227 -11.83 -12.06 17.24
CA LYS A 227 -11.21 -11.29 18.33
C LYS A 227 -9.71 -11.57 18.43
N VAL A 228 -8.95 -10.61 18.95
CA VAL A 228 -7.48 -10.76 19.11
C VAL A 228 -7.19 -11.80 20.20
N ALA A 229 -6.61 -12.93 19.79
CA ALA A 229 -6.19 -14.03 20.63
C ALA A 229 -4.73 -13.90 21.10
N ALA A 230 -3.84 -13.44 20.22
CA ALA A 230 -2.44 -13.25 20.55
C ALA A 230 -1.84 -12.07 19.80
N CYS A 231 -0.69 -11.58 20.24
CA CYS A 231 0.06 -10.51 19.59
C CYS A 231 1.55 -10.85 19.52
N ILE A 232 2.20 -10.36 18.47
CA ILE A 232 3.66 -10.33 18.34
C ILE A 232 4.13 -9.13 19.13
N GLU A 233 5.05 -9.35 20.06
CA GLU A 233 5.67 -8.27 20.81
C GLU A 233 6.55 -7.43 19.86
N ALA A 234 6.28 -6.12 19.76
CA ALA A 234 6.97 -5.22 18.84
C ALA A 234 8.45 -5.00 19.24
N PRO A 235 9.36 -4.75 18.28
CA PRO A 235 10.76 -4.48 18.59
C PRO A 235 10.93 -3.15 19.34
N GLY A 236 11.65 -3.16 20.47
CA GLY A 236 11.99 -1.99 21.32
C GLY A 236 12.89 -2.34 22.52
N PHE A 237 13.20 -1.36 23.40
CA PHE A 237 14.07 -1.48 24.59
C PHE A 237 13.63 -2.50 25.68
N ASN A 238 12.47 -3.16 25.47
CA ASN A 238 11.82 -4.04 26.44
C ASN A 238 11.66 -5.49 25.91
N GLN A 239 12.50 -5.94 24.97
CA GLN A 239 12.42 -7.30 24.44
C GLN A 239 13.02 -8.33 25.42
N ILE A 240 12.35 -9.48 25.54
CA ILE A 240 12.85 -10.61 26.34
C ILE A 240 14.08 -11.25 25.69
N HIS A 241 14.12 -11.28 24.35
CA HIS A 241 15.27 -11.72 23.58
C HIS A 241 15.63 -10.65 22.54
N PRO A 242 16.91 -10.25 22.42
CA PRO A 242 17.34 -9.19 21.50
C PRO A 242 17.23 -9.60 20.02
N ASP A 243 17.33 -10.90 19.71
CA ASP A 243 17.38 -11.42 18.34
C ASP A 243 16.08 -12.13 17.89
N LYS A 244 15.07 -12.20 18.75
CA LYS A 244 13.85 -13.02 18.51
C LYS A 244 12.60 -12.33 19.04
N LEU A 245 11.64 -12.09 18.14
CA LEU A 245 10.31 -11.61 18.50
C LEU A 245 9.47 -12.76 19.08
N THR A 246 8.68 -12.48 20.12
CA THR A 246 7.86 -13.51 20.80
C THR A 246 6.36 -13.29 20.59
N ILE A 247 5.62 -14.39 20.46
CA ILE A 247 4.15 -14.38 20.37
C ILE A 247 3.55 -14.61 21.76
N ARG A 248 2.70 -13.69 22.22
CA ARG A 248 2.02 -13.78 23.52
C ARG A 248 0.51 -13.82 23.35
N HIS A 249 -0.14 -14.71 24.06
CA HIS A 249 -1.60 -14.70 24.17
C HIS A 249 -2.06 -13.43 24.91
N VAL A 250 -3.24 -12.90 24.59
CA VAL A 250 -3.79 -11.69 25.25
C VAL A 250 -3.95 -11.87 26.75
N ASN A 251 -4.30 -13.09 27.19
CA ASN A 251 -4.43 -13.47 28.60
C ASN A 251 -3.13 -14.04 29.19
N CYS A 252 -1.96 -13.61 28.72
CA CYS A 252 -0.68 -14.05 29.29
C CYS A 252 -0.55 -13.57 30.74
N GLU A 253 -0.26 -14.49 31.66
CA GLU A 253 -0.04 -14.19 33.09
C GLU A 253 1.22 -13.35 33.37
N LEU A 254 2.09 -13.13 32.39
CA LEU A 254 3.39 -12.42 32.45
C LEU A 254 4.44 -13.05 33.38
N ILE A 255 4.05 -13.56 34.54
CA ILE A 255 4.90 -14.23 35.53
C ILE A 255 4.35 -15.64 35.84
N SER A 256 5.23 -16.61 36.14
CA SER A 256 4.85 -18.02 36.39
C SER A 256 5.82 -18.70 37.38
N LYS A 257 5.30 -19.50 38.32
CA LYS A 257 6.09 -20.17 39.38
C LYS A 257 6.95 -21.32 38.84
N ASP A 258 6.36 -22.23 38.06
CA ASP A 258 6.97 -23.54 37.80
C ASP A 258 7.60 -23.70 36.40
N ASN A 259 7.32 -22.76 35.49
CA ASN A 259 7.69 -22.90 34.08
C ASN A 259 8.14 -21.57 33.47
N ILE A 260 9.10 -21.66 32.55
CA ILE A 260 9.58 -20.57 31.68
C ILE A 260 8.42 -19.93 30.87
N LYS A 261 7.30 -20.66 30.70
CA LYS A 261 6.08 -20.19 30.03
C LYS A 261 4.87 -20.39 30.93
N CYS A 262 4.00 -19.38 31.01
CA CYS A 262 2.72 -19.52 31.70
C CYS A 262 1.79 -20.51 30.98
N LYS A 263 0.83 -21.09 31.70
CA LYS A 263 -0.07 -22.15 31.19
C LYS A 263 -0.80 -21.72 29.91
N VAL A 264 -1.27 -20.47 29.87
CA VAL A 264 -1.99 -19.90 28.72
C VAL A 264 -1.11 -19.84 27.46
N CYS A 265 0.12 -19.33 27.58
CA CYS A 265 1.05 -19.26 26.45
C CYS A 265 1.55 -20.65 26.01
N ALA A 266 1.75 -21.58 26.96
CA ALA A 266 2.16 -22.95 26.66
C ALA A 266 1.05 -23.71 25.91
N ASP A 267 -0.20 -23.56 26.30
CA ASP A 267 -1.34 -24.18 25.64
C ASP A 267 -1.62 -23.58 24.26
N TYR A 268 -1.58 -22.25 24.16
CA TYR A 268 -1.71 -21.57 22.87
C TYR A 268 -0.61 -21.97 21.90
N GLY A 269 0.63 -22.08 22.38
CA GLY A 269 1.78 -22.60 21.63
C GLY A 269 1.55 -24.01 21.11
N ARG A 270 1.27 -24.95 22.02
CA ARG A 270 1.12 -26.38 21.70
C ARG A 270 -0.09 -26.67 20.81
N LYS A 271 -1.25 -26.07 21.09
CA LYS A 271 -2.52 -26.41 20.43
C LYS A 271 -2.77 -25.61 19.15
N ILE A 272 -2.44 -24.32 19.14
CA ILE A 272 -2.81 -23.41 18.05
C ILE A 272 -1.60 -23.04 17.19
N LEU A 273 -0.55 -22.47 17.78
CA LEU A 273 0.62 -22.02 17.01
C LEU A 273 1.37 -23.18 16.35
N SER A 274 1.46 -24.34 17.00
CA SER A 274 2.03 -25.56 16.41
C SER A 274 1.30 -25.96 15.11
N SER A 275 -0.03 -26.03 15.15
CA SER A 275 -0.87 -26.35 13.97
C SER A 275 -0.73 -25.30 12.86
N MET A 276 -0.74 -24.01 13.22
CA MET A 276 -0.54 -22.91 12.28
C MET A 276 0.85 -22.94 11.64
N SER A 277 1.89 -23.26 12.41
CA SER A 277 3.26 -23.41 11.93
C SER A 277 3.38 -24.58 10.97
N SER A 278 2.79 -25.74 11.29
CA SER A 278 2.77 -26.90 10.39
C SER A 278 2.00 -26.62 9.08
N ARG A 279 0.91 -25.84 9.14
CA ARG A 279 0.19 -25.38 7.93
C ARG A 279 0.99 -24.36 7.13
N ALA A 280 1.76 -23.50 7.79
CA ALA A 280 2.61 -22.52 7.13
C ALA A 280 3.84 -23.17 6.45
N GLN A 281 4.39 -24.24 7.04
CA GLN A 281 5.50 -25.02 6.48
C GLN A 281 5.08 -25.92 5.32
N LYS A 282 3.79 -26.29 5.23
CA LYS A 282 3.20 -26.81 4.00
C LYS A 282 3.06 -25.65 2.99
N LEU A 283 4.17 -25.22 2.40
CA LEU A 283 4.11 -24.36 1.23
C LEU A 283 3.33 -25.07 0.11
N PRO A 284 2.51 -24.35 -0.66
CA PRO A 284 2.09 -24.84 -1.96
C PRO A 284 3.36 -24.96 -2.81
N THR A 285 3.76 -26.19 -3.12
CA THR A 285 4.87 -26.48 -4.05
C THR A 285 4.53 -26.09 -5.49
N THR A 286 3.29 -25.66 -5.74
CA THR A 286 2.81 -25.23 -7.04
C THR A 286 2.64 -23.71 -7.07
N ASN A 287 3.73 -23.01 -7.40
CA ASN A 287 3.58 -21.67 -7.95
C ASN A 287 2.84 -21.77 -9.28
N HIS A 288 1.98 -20.79 -9.56
CA HIS A 288 1.28 -20.72 -10.84
C HIS A 288 2.34 -20.68 -11.97
N PRO A 289 2.17 -21.42 -13.08
CA PRO A 289 3.19 -21.56 -14.13
C PRO A 289 3.75 -20.22 -14.66
N ASN A 290 2.93 -19.17 -14.58
CA ASN A 290 3.25 -17.81 -15.05
C ASN A 290 3.90 -16.90 -14.00
N THR A 291 4.27 -17.41 -12.83
CA THR A 291 4.99 -16.60 -11.83
C THR A 291 6.34 -16.15 -12.40
N PRO A 292 6.63 -14.83 -12.47
CA PRO A 292 7.91 -14.34 -13.00
C PRO A 292 9.09 -14.87 -12.19
N ASN A 293 10.18 -15.21 -12.87
CA ASN A 293 11.33 -15.90 -12.27
C ASN A 293 11.99 -15.12 -11.13
N ILE A 294 11.86 -13.80 -11.12
CA ILE A 294 12.42 -12.90 -10.11
C ILE A 294 11.82 -13.15 -8.73
N TYR A 295 10.56 -13.62 -8.67
CA TYR A 295 9.85 -13.91 -7.44
C TYR A 295 9.97 -15.38 -7.00
N LEU A 296 10.78 -16.19 -7.73
CA LEU A 296 10.99 -17.60 -7.43
C LEU A 296 12.29 -17.79 -6.65
N THR A 297 12.23 -18.57 -5.59
CA THR A 297 13.45 -18.99 -4.88
C THR A 297 14.28 -19.94 -5.76
N ARG A 298 15.57 -20.11 -5.44
CA ARG A 298 16.47 -21.03 -6.18
C ARG A 298 15.90 -22.45 -6.30
N GLN A 299 15.33 -22.97 -5.22
CA GLN A 299 14.70 -24.31 -5.22
C GLN A 299 13.43 -24.36 -6.08
N GLN A 300 12.65 -23.29 -6.12
CA GLN A 300 11.48 -23.17 -7.00
C GLN A 300 11.89 -23.05 -8.48
N LEU A 301 12.99 -22.35 -8.78
CA LEU A 301 13.56 -22.28 -10.13
C LEU A 301 14.07 -23.65 -10.61
N GLU A 302 14.73 -24.41 -9.76
CA GLU A 302 15.18 -25.78 -10.08
C GLU A 302 14.01 -26.72 -10.36
N ASN A 303 12.95 -26.64 -9.54
CA ASN A 303 11.72 -27.41 -9.77
C ASN A 303 11.02 -27.00 -11.07
N LYS A 304 10.89 -25.69 -11.33
CA LYS A 304 10.34 -25.16 -12.58
C LYS A 304 11.17 -25.61 -13.80
N ALA A 305 12.49 -25.62 -13.69
CA ALA A 305 13.39 -26.11 -14.74
C ALA A 305 13.18 -27.60 -15.01
N LYS A 306 13.04 -28.43 -13.95
CA LYS A 306 12.72 -29.86 -14.09
C LYS A 306 11.38 -30.09 -14.78
N THR A 307 10.34 -29.35 -14.39
CA THR A 307 9.02 -29.40 -15.04
C THR A 307 9.11 -29.01 -16.50
N LEU A 308 9.74 -27.88 -16.83
CA LEU A 308 9.92 -27.44 -18.22
C LEU A 308 10.72 -28.44 -19.06
N GLN A 309 11.73 -29.12 -18.48
CA GLN A 309 12.46 -30.18 -19.17
C GLN A 309 11.58 -31.40 -19.44
N ARG A 310 10.68 -31.76 -18.52
CA ARG A 310 9.70 -32.84 -18.73
C ARG A 310 8.71 -32.46 -19.82
N ASP A 311 8.10 -31.28 -19.75
CA ASP A 311 7.12 -30.81 -20.73
C ASP A 311 7.75 -30.72 -22.13
N LYS A 312 9.01 -30.27 -22.23
CA LYS A 312 9.78 -30.29 -23.48
C LYS A 312 9.92 -31.70 -24.05
N ARG A 313 10.20 -32.70 -23.21
CA ARG A 313 10.31 -34.11 -23.66
C ARG A 313 8.95 -34.64 -24.12
N GLU A 314 7.88 -34.33 -23.42
CA GLU A 314 6.51 -34.72 -23.77
C GLU A 314 6.10 -34.13 -25.13
N LEU A 315 6.28 -32.83 -25.33
CA LEU A 315 6.03 -32.16 -26.61
C LEU A 315 6.90 -32.72 -27.75
N GLN A 316 8.17 -33.02 -27.49
CA GLN A 316 9.04 -33.66 -28.49
C GLN A 316 8.57 -35.06 -28.87
N ASN A 317 8.05 -35.84 -27.92
CA ASN A 317 7.47 -37.15 -28.18
C ASN A 317 6.17 -37.03 -28.97
N GLU A 318 5.32 -36.06 -28.64
CA GLU A 318 4.09 -35.78 -29.37
C GLU A 318 4.36 -35.34 -30.81
N ILE A 319 5.30 -34.42 -31.03
CA ILE A 319 5.77 -34.04 -32.37
C ILE A 319 6.27 -35.27 -33.14
N ARG A 320 7.04 -36.16 -32.49
CA ARG A 320 7.49 -37.42 -33.12
C ARG A 320 6.30 -38.30 -33.52
N ARG A 321 5.33 -38.49 -32.62
CA ARG A 321 4.10 -39.27 -32.90
C ARG A 321 3.31 -38.67 -34.06
N LEU A 322 3.09 -37.36 -34.06
CA LEU A 322 2.39 -36.64 -35.12
C LEU A 322 3.15 -36.74 -36.45
N LYS A 323 4.48 -36.56 -36.46
CA LYS A 323 5.30 -36.77 -37.66
C LYS A 323 5.18 -38.18 -38.21
N THR A 324 5.20 -39.20 -37.34
CA THR A 324 5.00 -40.59 -37.76
C THR A 324 3.60 -40.81 -38.32
N LYS A 325 2.57 -40.20 -37.71
CA LYS A 325 1.19 -40.28 -38.20
C LYS A 325 1.05 -39.60 -39.56
N VAL A 326 1.59 -38.39 -39.73
CA VAL A 326 1.65 -37.69 -41.02
C VAL A 326 2.41 -38.52 -42.05
N LYS A 327 3.55 -39.13 -41.68
CA LYS A 327 4.30 -40.00 -42.59
C LYS A 327 3.49 -41.22 -43.02
N LYS A 328 2.76 -41.86 -42.11
CA LYS A 328 1.85 -42.98 -42.41
C LYS A 328 0.71 -42.56 -43.34
N LEU A 329 0.08 -41.40 -43.07
CA LEU A 329 -0.96 -40.83 -43.94
C LEU A 329 -0.38 -40.48 -45.32
N MET A 330 0.81 -39.91 -45.38
CA MET A 330 1.52 -39.64 -46.64
C MET A 330 1.80 -40.93 -47.44
N THR A 331 2.24 -42.02 -46.79
CA THR A 331 2.48 -43.29 -47.51
C THR A 331 1.20 -44.01 -47.92
N ASN A 332 0.10 -43.84 -47.20
CA ASN A 332 -1.13 -44.62 -47.40
C ASN A 332 -2.17 -43.88 -48.24
N GLU A 333 -2.22 -42.55 -48.18
CA GLU A 333 -3.27 -41.71 -48.79
C GLU A 333 -2.72 -40.67 -49.77
N ALA A 334 -1.41 -40.36 -49.75
CA ALA A 334 -0.86 -39.42 -50.72
C ALA A 334 -0.54 -40.13 -52.03
N VAL A 335 -1.03 -39.55 -53.13
CA VAL A 335 -0.56 -39.87 -54.47
C VAL A 335 0.85 -39.31 -54.58
N ALA A 336 1.82 -40.18 -54.88
CA ALA A 336 3.16 -39.73 -55.23
C ALA A 336 3.06 -38.85 -56.48
N LEU A 337 3.34 -37.56 -56.33
CA LEU A 337 3.56 -36.69 -57.49
C LEU A 337 4.68 -37.33 -58.31
N PRO A 338 4.45 -37.63 -59.60
CA PRO A 338 5.49 -38.19 -60.46
C PRO A 338 6.76 -37.34 -60.34
N ASP A 339 7.95 -37.95 -60.36
CA ASP A 339 9.21 -37.18 -60.25
C ASP A 339 9.34 -36.12 -61.37
N GLU A 340 8.66 -36.34 -62.50
CA GLU A 340 8.40 -35.36 -63.56
C GLU A 340 7.86 -34.03 -62.99
N TRP A 341 6.99 -34.01 -61.99
CA TRP A 341 6.41 -32.78 -61.42
C TRP A 341 7.39 -31.96 -60.58
N LYS A 342 8.44 -32.58 -60.02
CA LYS A 342 9.55 -31.87 -59.36
C LYS A 342 10.46 -31.20 -60.38
N GLU A 343 10.56 -31.78 -61.58
CA GLU A 343 11.24 -31.18 -62.73
C GLU A 343 10.34 -30.20 -63.49
N VAL A 344 9.02 -30.35 -63.44
CA VAL A 344 8.04 -29.45 -64.06
C VAL A 344 8.13 -28.05 -63.49
N ILE A 345 8.35 -27.85 -62.19
CA ILE A 345 8.42 -26.48 -61.64
C ILE A 345 9.65 -25.73 -62.18
N PRO A 346 10.89 -26.24 -62.08
CA PRO A 346 12.05 -25.66 -62.76
C PRO A 346 11.84 -25.55 -64.28
N ALA A 347 11.31 -26.58 -64.94
CA ALA A 347 11.06 -26.58 -66.38
C ALA A 347 10.00 -25.55 -66.79
N VAL A 348 8.97 -25.29 -65.98
CA VAL A 348 7.93 -24.26 -66.20
C VAL A 348 8.53 -22.87 -66.06
N PHE A 349 9.44 -22.67 -65.10
CA PHE A 349 10.19 -21.43 -65.02
C PHE A 349 11.15 -21.26 -66.21
N GLU A 350 11.81 -22.33 -66.68
CA GLU A 350 12.76 -22.28 -67.80
C GLU A 350 12.10 -22.19 -69.19
N SER A 351 10.88 -22.73 -69.38
CA SER A 351 10.25 -22.89 -70.69
C SER A 351 9.17 -21.87 -71.05
N ASN A 352 8.57 -21.16 -70.07
CA ASN A 352 7.51 -20.20 -70.35
C ASN A 352 7.96 -18.75 -70.05
N ASP A 353 7.99 -17.95 -71.10
CA ASP A 353 7.90 -16.51 -70.99
C ASP A 353 6.48 -16.20 -70.49
N ALA A 354 6.32 -16.01 -69.18
CA ALA A 354 5.01 -15.94 -68.54
C ALA A 354 4.17 -14.71 -68.96
N GLY A 355 4.67 -13.90 -69.89
CA GLY A 355 3.99 -12.72 -70.44
C GLY A 355 3.81 -11.59 -69.42
N PHE A 356 4.45 -11.69 -68.26
CA PHE A 356 4.42 -10.64 -67.25
C PHE A 356 5.36 -9.50 -67.67
N PRO A 357 4.90 -8.24 -67.71
CA PRO A 357 5.80 -7.12 -67.98
C PRO A 357 6.92 -7.06 -66.94
N ALA A 358 8.16 -6.82 -67.39
CA ALA A 358 9.36 -6.87 -66.56
C ALA A 358 9.30 -5.96 -65.32
N ASP A 359 8.64 -4.81 -65.42
CA ASP A 359 8.53 -3.83 -64.32
C ASP A 359 7.41 -4.14 -63.31
N THR A 360 6.68 -5.23 -63.49
CA THR A 360 5.62 -5.63 -62.56
C THR A 360 6.16 -6.49 -61.42
N PRO A 361 5.56 -6.43 -60.21
CA PRO A 361 5.95 -7.32 -59.11
C PRO A 361 5.92 -8.81 -59.48
N GLN A 362 4.99 -9.22 -60.34
CA GLN A 362 4.86 -10.57 -60.87
C GLN A 362 6.03 -10.93 -61.80
N GLY A 363 6.38 -10.03 -62.73
CA GLY A 363 7.52 -10.20 -63.63
C GLY A 363 8.84 -10.31 -62.87
N ILE A 364 9.08 -9.41 -61.90
CA ILE A 364 10.28 -9.44 -61.05
C ILE A 364 10.33 -10.72 -60.21
N LEU A 365 9.20 -11.17 -59.65
CA LEU A 365 9.17 -12.44 -58.92
C LEU A 365 9.53 -13.61 -59.83
N TRP A 366 8.96 -13.65 -61.04
CA TRP A 366 9.20 -14.70 -62.03
C TRP A 366 10.66 -14.75 -62.49
N GLU A 367 11.23 -13.60 -62.86
CA GLU A 367 12.63 -13.46 -63.24
C GLU A 367 13.57 -13.97 -62.12
N GLN A 368 13.25 -13.64 -60.87
CA GLN A 368 14.03 -14.10 -59.72
C GLN A 368 13.89 -15.61 -59.48
N GLN A 369 12.74 -16.23 -59.81
CA GLN A 369 12.59 -17.69 -59.80
C GLN A 369 13.44 -18.34 -60.90
N GLN A 370 13.42 -17.79 -62.11
CA GLN A 370 14.24 -18.27 -63.25
C GLN A 370 15.73 -18.16 -62.95
N LYS A 371 16.18 -17.01 -62.44
CA LYS A 371 17.56 -16.80 -62.00
C LYS A 371 17.96 -17.79 -60.90
N TYR A 372 17.07 -18.06 -59.95
CA TYR A 372 17.33 -19.06 -58.93
C TYR A 372 17.45 -20.46 -59.54
N ALA A 373 16.59 -20.83 -60.48
CA ALA A 373 16.60 -22.14 -61.15
C ALA A 373 17.88 -22.35 -61.98
N SER A 374 18.33 -21.35 -62.74
CA SER A 374 19.52 -21.45 -63.61
C SER A 374 20.87 -21.46 -62.88
N LEU A 375 20.93 -21.06 -61.60
CA LEU A 375 22.17 -21.06 -60.82
C LEU A 375 22.65 -22.48 -60.49
N LYS A 376 23.93 -22.78 -60.77
CA LYS A 376 24.59 -24.03 -60.36
C LYS A 376 24.69 -24.17 -58.83
N ASP A 377 25.10 -23.09 -58.14
CA ASP A 377 25.10 -23.01 -56.68
C ASP A 377 24.08 -21.99 -56.20
N LYS A 378 23.02 -22.47 -55.54
CA LYS A 378 21.93 -21.63 -55.03
C LYS A 378 22.39 -20.65 -53.94
N ARG A 379 23.53 -20.90 -53.27
CA ARG A 379 24.13 -19.96 -52.30
C ARG A 379 24.64 -18.69 -52.96
N GLY A 380 24.90 -18.73 -54.27
CA GLY A 380 25.28 -17.58 -55.09
C GLY A 380 24.13 -16.63 -55.40
N MET A 381 22.88 -16.97 -55.05
CA MET A 381 21.72 -16.15 -55.39
C MET A 381 21.84 -14.72 -54.83
N ARG A 382 21.53 -13.75 -55.69
CA ARG A 382 21.40 -12.33 -55.34
C ARG A 382 20.01 -11.88 -55.69
N TRP A 383 19.18 -11.78 -54.66
CA TRP A 383 17.78 -11.41 -54.75
C TRP A 383 17.61 -9.94 -55.08
N HIS A 384 16.63 -9.62 -55.93
CA HIS A 384 16.22 -8.25 -56.17
C HIS A 384 15.70 -7.58 -54.87
N PRO A 385 16.02 -6.30 -54.59
CA PRO A 385 15.62 -5.62 -53.35
C PRO A 385 14.10 -5.64 -53.07
N LEU A 386 13.28 -5.59 -54.12
CA LEU A 386 11.81 -5.68 -53.97
C LEU A 386 11.37 -7.05 -53.43
N ILE A 387 12.04 -8.14 -53.84
CA ILE A 387 11.75 -9.49 -53.32
C ILE A 387 12.19 -9.60 -51.86
N ILE A 388 13.34 -9.03 -51.50
CA ILE A 388 13.78 -8.96 -50.09
C ILE A 388 12.75 -8.19 -49.25
N ARG A 389 12.31 -7.01 -49.71
CA ARG A 389 11.31 -6.18 -48.99
C ARG A 389 9.97 -6.93 -48.84
N TRP A 390 9.50 -7.59 -49.90
CA TRP A 390 8.29 -8.40 -49.86
C TRP A 390 8.43 -9.60 -48.90
N ALA A 391 9.55 -10.30 -48.94
CA ALA A 391 9.85 -11.41 -48.05
C ALA A 391 9.93 -10.97 -46.57
N ILE A 392 10.57 -9.82 -46.28
CA ILE A 392 10.58 -9.21 -44.94
C ILE A 392 9.15 -8.89 -44.50
N SER A 393 8.31 -8.31 -45.36
CA SER A 393 6.91 -7.99 -45.03
C SER A 393 6.10 -9.25 -44.66
N ILE A 394 6.26 -10.35 -45.40
CA ILE A 394 5.59 -11.63 -45.06
C ILE A 394 6.15 -12.17 -43.74
N PHE A 395 7.47 -12.17 -43.58
CA PHE A 395 8.13 -12.66 -42.38
C PHE A 395 7.72 -11.89 -41.13
N LEU A 396 7.61 -10.55 -41.19
CA LEU A 396 7.16 -9.71 -40.09
C LEU A 396 5.70 -9.96 -39.72
N LYS A 397 4.83 -10.27 -40.70
CA LYS A 397 3.43 -10.63 -40.45
C LYS A 397 3.30 -12.04 -39.86
N SER A 398 4.04 -13.01 -40.39
CA SER A 398 4.03 -14.39 -39.91
C SER A 398 5.30 -15.15 -40.33
N PRO A 399 6.28 -15.32 -39.42
CA PRO A 399 7.46 -16.14 -39.66
C PRO A 399 7.09 -17.60 -39.97
N ALA A 400 6.01 -18.10 -39.37
CA ALA A 400 5.53 -19.47 -39.59
C ALA A 400 5.03 -19.68 -41.03
N THR A 401 4.23 -18.73 -41.54
CA THR A 401 3.74 -18.76 -42.93
C THR A 401 4.92 -18.63 -43.89
N TYR A 402 5.87 -17.74 -43.62
CA TYR A 402 7.07 -17.59 -44.46
C TYR A 402 7.88 -18.90 -44.54
N ARG A 403 8.15 -19.54 -43.40
CA ARG A 403 8.84 -20.84 -43.35
C ARG A 403 8.09 -21.91 -44.10
N HIS A 404 6.78 -21.94 -43.99
CA HIS A 404 5.94 -22.90 -44.70
C HIS A 404 6.01 -22.68 -46.22
N LEU A 405 5.85 -21.44 -46.70
CA LEU A 405 5.96 -21.09 -48.12
C LEU A 405 7.32 -21.48 -48.69
N LYS A 406 8.40 -21.18 -47.94
CA LYS A 406 9.76 -21.53 -48.34
C LYS A 406 10.01 -23.04 -48.35
N ALA A 407 9.46 -23.78 -47.39
CA ALA A 407 9.62 -25.23 -47.29
C ALA A 407 8.77 -25.99 -48.32
N GLY A 408 7.64 -25.43 -48.74
CA GLY A 408 6.74 -26.02 -49.72
C GLY A 408 7.30 -26.10 -51.15
N ALA A 409 8.46 -25.50 -51.42
CA ALA A 409 9.16 -25.47 -52.71
C ALA A 409 8.36 -24.89 -53.90
N PHE A 410 7.14 -24.42 -53.68
CA PHE A 410 6.34 -23.68 -54.67
C PHE A 410 6.97 -22.33 -55.07
N LEU A 411 7.66 -21.68 -54.12
CA LEU A 411 8.40 -20.44 -54.36
C LEU A 411 9.78 -20.54 -53.71
N ASN A 412 10.82 -20.20 -54.48
CA ASN A 412 12.15 -20.00 -53.95
C ASN A 412 12.21 -18.62 -53.29
N LEU A 413 12.46 -18.60 -51.98
CA LEU A 413 12.46 -17.39 -51.18
C LEU A 413 13.80 -17.21 -50.45
N PRO A 414 14.19 -15.95 -50.11
CA PRO A 414 15.40 -15.66 -49.36
C PRO A 414 15.52 -16.44 -48.04
N SER A 415 16.75 -16.64 -47.57
CA SER A 415 16.97 -17.27 -46.27
C SER A 415 16.60 -16.32 -45.12
N GLU A 416 16.19 -16.86 -43.96
CA GLU A 416 15.96 -16.04 -42.75
C GLU A 416 17.23 -15.28 -42.36
N THR A 417 18.41 -15.87 -42.55
CA THR A 417 19.70 -15.19 -42.35
C THR A 417 19.84 -13.97 -43.25
N THR A 418 19.47 -14.11 -44.53
CA THR A 418 19.44 -12.98 -45.48
C THR A 418 18.44 -11.92 -45.01
N LEU A 419 17.22 -12.31 -44.65
CA LEU A 419 16.21 -11.36 -44.17
C LEU A 419 16.67 -10.62 -42.91
N ASN A 420 17.31 -11.33 -41.97
CA ASN A 420 17.85 -10.75 -40.74
C ASN A 420 18.97 -9.74 -41.02
N ALA A 421 19.87 -10.04 -41.96
CA ALA A 421 20.91 -9.10 -42.34
C ALA A 421 20.32 -7.79 -42.92
N TYR A 422 19.23 -7.89 -43.69
CA TYR A 422 18.54 -6.72 -44.23
C TYR A 422 17.61 -6.03 -43.23
N SER A 423 17.07 -6.72 -42.22
CA SER A 423 16.20 -6.10 -41.21
C SER A 423 17.00 -5.42 -40.09
N GLN A 424 18.19 -5.92 -39.78
CA GLN A 424 19.08 -5.40 -38.72
C GLN A 424 19.96 -4.22 -39.19
N PHE A 425 19.73 -3.66 -40.37
CA PHE A 425 20.55 -2.56 -40.89
C PHE A 425 20.39 -1.25 -40.09
N CYS A 426 19.27 -1.07 -39.38
CA CYS A 426 19.02 0.08 -38.53
C CYS A 426 19.35 -0.24 -37.08
N SER A 427 20.41 0.40 -36.54
CA SER A 427 20.61 0.48 -35.10
C SER A 427 19.61 1.47 -34.51
N THR A 428 18.63 0.99 -33.75
CA THR A 428 17.72 1.89 -33.01
C THR A 428 18.33 2.23 -31.66
N ASN A 429 18.67 3.49 -31.45
CA ASN A 429 19.01 4.01 -30.14
C ASN A 429 17.74 4.47 -29.40
N THR A 430 17.86 4.56 -28.08
CA THR A 430 16.89 5.26 -27.21
C THR A 430 16.79 6.74 -27.62
N GLY A 431 15.64 7.35 -27.41
CA GLY A 431 15.38 8.75 -27.74
C GLY A 431 14.83 8.98 -29.14
N PHE A 432 14.96 10.22 -29.61
CA PHE A 432 14.45 10.68 -30.90
C PHE A 432 15.54 10.57 -31.97
N ASP A 433 15.38 9.62 -32.90
CA ASP A 433 16.36 9.35 -33.95
C ASP A 433 16.05 10.16 -35.20
N VAL A 434 17.00 11.02 -35.60
CA VAL A 434 16.93 11.87 -36.80
C VAL A 434 16.57 11.06 -38.05
N LYS A 435 17.13 9.87 -38.23
CA LYS A 435 16.87 9.04 -39.41
C LYS A 435 15.40 8.58 -39.48
N LYS A 436 14.79 8.31 -38.33
CA LYS A 436 13.36 7.95 -38.26
C LYS A 436 12.48 9.15 -38.56
N ILE A 437 12.87 10.33 -38.09
CA ILE A 437 12.14 11.57 -38.37
C ILE A 437 12.25 11.91 -39.87
N GLU A 438 13.44 11.80 -40.48
CA GLU A 438 13.60 11.96 -41.93
C GLU A 438 12.76 10.96 -42.73
N GLN A 439 12.67 9.71 -42.26
CA GLN A 439 11.80 8.71 -42.88
C GLN A 439 10.32 9.11 -42.75
N LEU A 440 9.90 9.56 -41.56
CA LEU A 440 8.56 10.10 -41.34
C LEU A 440 8.23 11.23 -42.33
N LEU A 441 9.14 12.21 -42.51
CA LEU A 441 8.95 13.33 -43.43
C LEU A 441 8.78 12.87 -44.89
N LYS A 442 9.54 11.85 -45.31
CA LYS A 442 9.42 11.25 -46.64
C LYS A 442 8.10 10.50 -46.82
N GLU A 443 7.65 9.79 -45.79
CA GLU A 443 6.39 9.03 -45.84
C GLU A 443 5.16 9.95 -45.90
N ILE A 444 5.19 11.10 -45.22
CA ILE A 444 4.11 12.07 -45.26
C ILE A 444 4.17 13.02 -46.46
N LYS A 445 5.31 13.06 -47.18
CA LYS A 445 5.59 14.04 -48.25
C LYS A 445 5.30 15.46 -47.78
N ILE A 446 6.00 15.88 -46.72
CA ILE A 446 5.69 17.12 -46.00
C ILE A 446 5.65 18.36 -46.89
N ASP A 447 6.46 18.39 -47.95
CA ASP A 447 6.51 19.49 -48.92
C ASP A 447 5.21 19.63 -49.73
N ASP A 448 4.50 18.52 -49.94
CA ASP A 448 3.20 18.48 -50.62
C ASP A 448 2.01 18.67 -49.63
N CYS A 449 2.26 18.64 -48.32
CA CYS A 449 1.22 18.73 -47.31
C CYS A 449 0.66 20.16 -47.20
N LYS A 450 -0.67 20.26 -47.15
CA LYS A 450 -1.34 21.50 -46.79
C LYS A 450 -1.13 21.81 -45.32
N ASP A 451 -1.25 23.08 -44.94
CA ASP A 451 -0.96 23.50 -43.56
C ASP A 451 -1.86 22.84 -42.51
N TYR A 452 -3.10 22.51 -42.85
CA TYR A 452 -3.97 21.78 -41.93
C TYR A 452 -3.49 20.33 -41.70
N GLU A 453 -2.85 19.69 -42.68
CA GLU A 453 -2.36 18.30 -42.63
C GLU A 453 -1.12 18.15 -41.75
N LYS A 454 -0.39 19.26 -41.55
CA LYS A 454 0.78 19.35 -40.66
C LYS A 454 0.41 19.36 -39.17
N ASN A 455 -0.88 19.45 -38.83
CA ASN A 455 -1.33 19.43 -37.43
C ASN A 455 -1.36 18.00 -36.88
N VAL A 456 -0.61 17.78 -35.80
CA VAL A 456 -0.43 16.47 -35.17
C VAL A 456 -0.74 16.50 -33.68
N ALA A 457 -1.13 15.34 -33.16
CA ALA A 457 -1.19 15.05 -31.74
C ALA A 457 -0.02 14.15 -31.36
N LEU A 458 0.52 14.37 -30.16
CA LEU A 458 1.60 13.59 -29.60
C LEU A 458 1.04 12.70 -28.48
N ALA A 459 0.97 11.39 -28.75
CA ALA A 459 0.51 10.39 -27.80
C ALA A 459 1.70 9.71 -27.13
N PHE A 460 1.60 9.44 -25.83
CA PHE A 460 2.62 8.68 -25.10
C PHE A 460 2.04 7.78 -24.01
N ASP A 461 2.69 6.65 -23.80
CA ASP A 461 2.31 5.66 -22.79
C ASP A 461 3.55 4.86 -22.33
N GLU A 462 3.48 4.30 -21.12
CA GLU A 462 4.50 3.41 -20.57
C GLU A 462 4.07 1.93 -20.69
N MET A 463 4.95 1.12 -21.26
CA MET A 463 4.72 -0.33 -21.40
C MET A 463 5.67 -1.12 -20.50
N HIS A 464 5.13 -2.00 -19.66
CA HIS A 464 5.94 -2.95 -18.88
C HIS A 464 6.71 -3.92 -19.76
N ILE A 465 8.01 -4.06 -19.47
CA ILE A 465 8.91 -5.00 -20.12
C ILE A 465 9.51 -5.97 -19.10
N LYS A 466 10.06 -7.08 -19.59
CA LYS A 466 10.85 -7.98 -18.76
C LYS A 466 12.19 -7.33 -18.46
N SER A 467 12.38 -6.88 -17.22
CA SER A 467 13.65 -6.32 -16.76
C SER A 467 14.79 -7.34 -16.86
N GLY A 468 15.95 -6.89 -17.34
CA GLY A 468 17.14 -7.70 -17.52
C GLY A 468 18.15 -7.05 -18.47
N LEU A 469 19.37 -7.59 -18.48
CA LEU A 469 20.46 -7.10 -19.33
C LEU A 469 20.66 -8.03 -20.53
N VAL A 470 20.85 -7.45 -21.70
CA VAL A 470 21.13 -8.14 -22.96
C VAL A 470 22.37 -7.54 -23.58
N TYR A 471 23.34 -8.39 -23.94
CA TYR A 471 24.52 -7.95 -24.68
C TYR A 471 24.21 -7.91 -26.17
N ASP A 472 24.20 -6.71 -26.75
CA ASP A 472 24.05 -6.55 -28.19
C ASP A 472 25.41 -6.70 -28.88
N LYS A 473 25.52 -7.73 -29.72
CA LYS A 473 26.74 -8.03 -30.46
C LYS A 473 27.03 -7.01 -31.56
N GLY A 474 26.00 -6.34 -32.08
CA GLY A 474 26.14 -5.35 -33.16
C GLY A 474 26.78 -4.06 -32.66
N SER A 475 26.25 -3.50 -31.57
CA SER A 475 26.80 -2.29 -30.95
C SER A 475 27.93 -2.54 -29.95
N GLY A 476 28.09 -3.78 -29.45
CA GLY A 476 29.00 -4.11 -28.36
C GLY A 476 28.56 -3.57 -26.99
N LYS A 477 27.31 -3.11 -26.87
CA LYS A 477 26.78 -2.48 -25.66
C LYS A 477 25.90 -3.44 -24.86
N LEU A 478 25.87 -3.22 -23.55
CA LEU A 478 24.91 -3.86 -22.66
C LEU A 478 23.63 -3.03 -22.61
N ILE A 479 22.52 -3.61 -23.05
CA ILE A 479 21.19 -2.98 -23.12
C ILE A 479 20.35 -3.46 -21.94
N GLY A 480 19.53 -2.57 -21.37
CA GLY A 480 18.57 -2.91 -20.32
C GLY A 480 18.60 -2.00 -19.10
N PHE A 481 19.51 -1.03 -19.05
CA PHE A 481 19.49 0.06 -18.06
C PHE A 481 18.40 1.08 -18.38
N THR A 482 18.06 1.92 -17.41
CA THR A 482 17.28 3.13 -17.67
C THR A 482 18.08 4.08 -18.57
N ASP A 483 17.36 4.71 -19.49
CA ASP A 483 17.90 5.63 -20.48
C ASP A 483 16.75 6.54 -20.92
N LEU A 484 16.76 7.76 -20.37
CA LEU A 484 15.74 8.79 -20.60
C LEU A 484 16.25 9.88 -21.57
N GLY A 485 17.31 9.59 -22.34
CA GLY A 485 18.00 10.57 -23.17
C GLY A 485 18.97 11.45 -22.37
N ASP A 486 19.61 12.42 -23.02
CA ASP A 486 20.80 13.09 -22.49
C ASP A 486 20.56 13.80 -21.16
N ILE A 487 19.63 14.77 -21.10
CA ILE A 487 19.43 15.62 -19.91
C ILE A 487 18.93 14.80 -18.71
N ASN A 488 17.86 14.03 -18.89
CA ASN A 488 17.26 13.26 -17.81
C ASN A 488 18.22 12.19 -17.27
N THR A 489 19.01 11.55 -18.14
CA THR A 489 19.98 10.54 -17.72
C THR A 489 21.12 11.17 -16.92
N GLU A 490 21.59 12.37 -17.29
CA GLU A 490 22.59 13.09 -16.48
C GLU A 490 22.04 13.57 -15.14
N ILE A 491 20.78 14.03 -15.08
CA ILE A 491 20.12 14.39 -13.82
C ILE A 491 19.99 13.15 -12.91
N GLU A 492 19.53 12.01 -13.43
CA GLU A 492 19.44 10.77 -12.65
C GLU A 492 20.80 10.32 -12.14
N LYS A 493 21.85 10.38 -12.97
CA LYS A 493 23.22 10.05 -12.54
C LYS A 493 23.69 10.97 -11.41
N PHE A 494 23.40 12.26 -11.49
CA PHE A 494 23.75 13.23 -10.46
C PHE A 494 23.00 12.94 -9.14
N GLU A 495 21.69 12.70 -9.20
CA GLU A 495 20.88 12.32 -8.03
C GLU A 495 21.41 11.02 -7.38
N GLN A 496 21.76 10.02 -8.20
CA GLN A 496 22.31 8.74 -7.74
C GLN A 496 23.67 8.89 -7.05
N GLN A 497 24.56 9.72 -7.61
CA GLN A 497 25.85 10.04 -7.00
C GLN A 497 25.67 10.67 -5.63
N PHE A 498 24.71 11.60 -5.48
CA PHE A 498 24.42 12.23 -4.20
C PHE A 498 23.81 11.24 -3.19
N ALA A 499 22.97 10.31 -3.65
CA ALA A 499 22.34 9.27 -2.82
C ALA A 499 23.28 8.10 -2.46
N GLY A 500 24.56 8.13 -2.87
CA GLY A 500 25.53 7.05 -2.62
C GLY A 500 25.26 5.75 -3.40
N SER A 501 24.40 5.78 -4.41
CA SER A 501 24.08 4.63 -5.25
C SER A 501 24.98 4.60 -6.48
N GLN A 502 25.72 3.52 -6.70
CA GLN A 502 26.65 3.38 -7.84
C GLN A 502 26.09 2.55 -9.01
N GLU A 503 24.95 1.88 -8.83
CA GLU A 503 24.38 1.00 -9.85
C GLU A 503 23.33 1.74 -10.69
N ARG A 504 23.47 1.66 -12.03
CA ARG A 504 22.45 2.16 -12.94
C ARG A 504 21.20 1.29 -12.83
N PRO A 505 20.00 1.87 -12.63
CA PRO A 505 18.79 1.08 -12.49
C PRO A 505 18.47 0.34 -13.79
N LEU A 506 17.85 -0.83 -13.65
CA LEU A 506 17.35 -1.59 -14.79
C LEU A 506 16.00 -1.01 -15.25
N SER A 507 15.82 -0.97 -16.56
CA SER A 507 14.52 -0.65 -17.15
C SER A 507 13.51 -1.74 -16.81
N THR A 508 12.35 -1.32 -16.29
CA THR A 508 11.18 -2.17 -16.04
C THR A 508 10.04 -1.82 -17.01
N GLN A 509 10.12 -0.65 -17.63
CA GLN A 509 9.12 -0.08 -18.52
C GLN A 509 9.81 0.60 -19.71
N ILE A 510 9.03 0.83 -20.78
CA ILE A 510 9.44 1.65 -21.92
C ILE A 510 8.39 2.74 -22.10
N LEU A 511 8.81 4.00 -21.98
CA LEU A 511 8.01 5.16 -22.39
C LEU A 511 8.14 5.33 -23.91
N CYS A 512 7.03 5.33 -24.63
CA CYS A 512 7.02 5.48 -26.08
C CYS A 512 6.24 6.72 -26.49
N PHE A 513 6.80 7.51 -27.42
CA PHE A 513 6.13 8.66 -28.03
C PHE A 513 5.74 8.32 -29.47
N MET A 514 4.49 8.61 -29.81
CA MET A 514 3.91 8.40 -31.12
C MET A 514 3.27 9.68 -31.63
N VAL A 515 3.60 10.06 -32.86
CA VAL A 515 2.92 11.15 -33.56
C VAL A 515 1.70 10.61 -34.29
N ARG A 516 0.58 11.32 -34.17
CA ARG A 516 -0.68 11.02 -34.83
C ARG A 516 -1.17 12.22 -35.61
N GLY A 517 -1.45 12.04 -36.89
CA GLY A 517 -2.09 13.06 -37.72
C GLY A 517 -3.51 13.34 -37.24
N ILE A 518 -3.87 14.62 -37.13
CA ILE A 518 -5.26 15.01 -36.81
C ILE A 518 -6.14 14.90 -38.06
N TYR A 519 -5.60 15.35 -39.20
CA TYR A 519 -6.30 15.36 -40.49
C TYR A 519 -5.75 14.33 -41.49
N THR A 520 -4.77 13.52 -41.07
CA THR A 520 -4.11 12.51 -41.91
C THR A 520 -4.11 11.15 -41.20
N HIS A 521 -3.90 10.07 -41.95
CA HIS A 521 -3.75 8.72 -41.38
C HIS A 521 -2.35 8.46 -40.78
N LEU A 522 -1.57 9.52 -40.54
CA LEU A 522 -0.25 9.42 -39.96
C LEU A 522 -0.34 8.81 -38.55
N ASN A 523 0.36 7.69 -38.33
CA ASN A 523 0.57 7.10 -37.02
C ASN A 523 1.99 6.54 -37.01
N TYR A 524 2.92 7.18 -36.30
CA TYR A 524 4.33 6.82 -36.38
C TYR A 524 5.03 6.95 -35.02
N PRO A 525 5.71 5.91 -34.51
CA PRO A 525 6.50 6.00 -33.29
C PRO A 525 7.76 6.83 -33.54
N ILE A 526 7.94 7.91 -32.80
CA ILE A 526 9.05 8.86 -33.02
C ILE A 526 10.23 8.62 -32.08
N GLY A 527 10.00 8.03 -30.91
CA GLY A 527 11.04 7.78 -29.93
C GLY A 527 10.56 6.89 -28.78
N PHE A 528 11.50 6.25 -28.10
CA PHE A 528 11.23 5.45 -26.92
C PHE A 528 12.35 5.60 -25.90
N PHE A 529 12.03 5.40 -24.63
CA PHE A 529 12.93 5.57 -23.49
C PHE A 529 12.82 4.39 -22.53
N GLY A 530 13.95 3.93 -22.00
CA GLY A 530 13.98 2.86 -21.00
C GLY A 530 13.80 3.45 -19.61
N THR A 531 12.80 3.01 -18.86
CA THR A 531 12.38 3.68 -17.62
C THR A 531 12.16 2.67 -16.50
N ASN A 532 12.24 3.14 -15.26
CA ASN A 532 11.78 2.38 -14.09
C ASN A 532 10.51 2.99 -13.50
N GLY A 533 9.57 3.35 -14.38
CA GLY A 533 8.40 4.17 -14.06
C GLY A 533 8.75 5.66 -14.12
N CYS A 534 8.23 6.36 -15.11
CA CYS A 534 8.55 7.77 -15.31
C CYS A 534 7.92 8.68 -14.25
N ARG A 535 8.74 9.61 -13.77
CA ARG A 535 8.26 10.78 -13.02
C ARG A 535 7.73 11.85 -13.97
N SER A 536 6.89 12.72 -13.45
CA SER A 536 6.25 13.81 -14.20
C SER A 536 7.26 14.77 -14.82
N ASP A 537 8.36 15.07 -14.12
CA ASP A 537 9.45 15.92 -14.60
C ASP A 537 10.24 15.27 -15.76
N GLN A 538 10.40 13.94 -15.72
CA GLN A 538 11.05 13.20 -16.80
C GLN A 538 10.19 13.19 -18.07
N ILE A 539 8.88 12.92 -17.92
CA ILE A 539 7.90 12.98 -19.02
C ILE A 539 7.90 14.39 -19.62
N TYR A 540 7.92 15.42 -18.78
CA TYR A 540 7.94 16.80 -19.20
C TYR A 540 9.12 17.09 -20.13
N ASN A 541 10.34 16.70 -19.75
CA ASN A 541 11.53 16.91 -20.57
C ASN A 541 11.46 16.14 -21.90
N CYS A 542 11.11 14.85 -21.85
CA CYS A 542 11.00 14.03 -23.06
C CYS A 542 9.90 14.54 -24.01
N ALA A 543 8.75 14.97 -23.48
CA ALA A 543 7.64 15.49 -24.27
C ALA A 543 8.01 16.81 -24.95
N TRP A 544 8.68 17.74 -24.27
CA TRP A 544 9.12 18.99 -24.89
C TRP A 544 10.25 18.78 -25.89
N GLU A 545 11.12 17.80 -25.68
CA GLU A 545 12.10 17.40 -26.68
C GLU A 545 11.41 16.85 -27.95
N ALA A 546 10.37 16.03 -27.79
CA ALA A 546 9.55 15.58 -28.91
C ALA A 546 8.91 16.74 -29.67
N VAL A 547 8.31 17.71 -28.96
CA VAL A 547 7.72 18.91 -29.58
C VAL A 547 8.78 19.70 -30.32
N ARG A 548 9.95 19.94 -29.72
CA ARG A 548 11.08 20.64 -30.36
C ARG A 548 11.42 20.01 -31.70
N VAL A 549 11.57 18.69 -31.71
CA VAL A 549 11.95 17.92 -32.89
C VAL A 549 10.88 18.00 -33.98
N LEU A 550 9.59 17.89 -33.61
CA LEU A 550 8.48 17.93 -34.55
C LEU A 550 8.27 19.34 -35.15
N GLU A 551 8.33 20.38 -34.32
CA GLU A 551 8.18 21.77 -34.79
C GLU A 551 9.36 22.18 -35.68
N ALA A 552 10.58 21.74 -35.36
CA ALA A 552 11.76 22.01 -36.17
C ALA A 552 11.66 21.43 -37.60
N VAL A 553 10.90 20.36 -37.78
CA VAL A 553 10.65 19.75 -39.09
C VAL A 553 9.36 20.23 -39.75
N GLY A 554 8.66 21.20 -39.17
CA GLY A 554 7.45 21.80 -39.75
C GLY A 554 6.13 21.10 -39.42
N LEU A 555 6.10 20.20 -38.42
CA LEU A 555 4.88 19.62 -37.90
C LEU A 555 4.38 20.40 -36.68
N ASN A 556 3.11 20.79 -36.71
CA ASN A 556 2.50 21.61 -35.66
C ASN A 556 1.86 20.72 -34.60
N VAL A 557 2.45 20.64 -33.42
CA VAL A 557 1.89 19.87 -32.29
C VAL A 557 0.73 20.65 -31.68
N ARG A 558 -0.46 20.05 -31.70
CA ARG A 558 -1.71 20.64 -31.17
C ARG A 558 -2.22 19.98 -29.91
N ALA A 559 -1.77 18.76 -29.61
CA ALA A 559 -2.28 18.04 -28.47
C ALA A 559 -1.26 17.07 -27.87
N PHE A 560 -1.31 16.92 -26.54
CA PHE A 560 -0.75 15.79 -25.81
C PHE A 560 -1.86 14.79 -25.48
N ILE A 561 -1.59 13.49 -25.65
CA ILE A 561 -2.53 12.42 -25.31
C ILE A 561 -1.81 11.42 -24.41
N SER A 562 -2.32 11.22 -23.19
CA SER A 562 -1.79 10.22 -22.26
C SER A 562 -2.90 9.53 -21.47
N ASP A 563 -2.56 8.48 -20.74
CA ASP A 563 -3.49 7.87 -19.79
C ASP A 563 -3.70 8.76 -18.54
N GLY A 564 -4.56 8.29 -17.63
CA GLY A 564 -4.88 8.99 -16.40
C GLY A 564 -3.97 8.67 -15.21
N ALA A 565 -2.72 8.21 -15.40
CA ALA A 565 -1.80 7.91 -14.30
C ALA A 565 -1.45 9.15 -13.47
N SER A 566 -1.01 8.97 -12.22
CA SER A 566 -0.68 10.08 -11.32
C SER A 566 0.47 10.95 -11.84
N SER A 567 1.49 10.35 -12.45
CA SER A 567 2.60 11.05 -13.09
C SER A 567 2.10 11.91 -14.26
N ASN A 568 1.24 11.35 -15.12
CA ASN A 568 0.65 12.06 -16.26
C ASN A 568 -0.24 13.23 -15.84
N ARG A 569 -1.10 13.05 -14.83
CA ARG A 569 -1.90 14.16 -14.27
C ARG A 569 -1.03 15.27 -13.67
N THR A 570 0.07 14.89 -13.01
CA THR A 570 1.01 15.87 -12.46
C THR A 570 1.78 16.58 -13.58
N PHE A 571 2.15 15.87 -14.65
CA PHE A 571 2.70 16.47 -15.88
C PHE A 571 1.74 17.54 -16.45
N TYR A 572 0.43 17.30 -16.43
CA TYR A 572 -0.56 18.31 -16.85
C TYR A 572 -0.54 19.53 -15.92
N ALA A 573 -0.50 19.29 -14.61
CA ALA A 573 -0.49 20.35 -13.60
C ALA A 573 0.79 21.22 -13.63
N ILE A 574 1.96 20.65 -13.93
CA ILE A 574 3.23 21.40 -14.00
C ILE A 574 3.17 22.50 -15.09
N HIS A 575 2.41 22.28 -16.17
CA HIS A 575 2.22 23.29 -17.23
C HIS A 575 1.29 24.45 -16.82
N GLN A 576 0.69 24.39 -15.63
CA GLN A 576 -0.24 25.40 -15.12
C GLN A 576 0.44 26.45 -14.23
N LEU A 577 1.67 26.20 -13.78
CA LEU A 577 2.39 27.16 -12.95
C LEU A 577 2.74 28.37 -13.83
N PRO A 578 2.25 29.59 -13.51
CA PRO A 578 2.71 30.78 -14.22
C PRO A 578 4.21 30.94 -14.00
N ASP A 579 4.96 31.26 -15.05
CA ASP A 579 6.27 31.85 -14.87
C ASP A 579 6.08 33.10 -14.01
N SER A 580 6.78 33.14 -12.88
CA SER A 580 6.49 34.00 -11.73
C SER A 580 6.70 35.51 -11.94
N SER A 581 6.62 36.00 -13.19
CA SER A 581 6.88 37.40 -13.56
C SER A 581 5.66 38.16 -14.09
N ASP A 582 4.57 37.50 -14.53
CA ASP A 582 3.41 38.20 -15.12
C ASP A 582 2.15 38.00 -14.27
N GLN A 583 1.79 39.05 -13.52
CA GLN A 583 0.55 39.11 -12.72
C GLN A 583 -0.72 39.21 -13.60
N ASP A 584 -0.56 39.43 -14.91
CA ASP A 584 -1.65 39.61 -15.88
C ASP A 584 -1.83 38.44 -16.87
N ALA A 585 -1.08 37.33 -16.70
CA ALA A 585 -1.22 36.17 -17.59
C ALA A 585 -2.58 35.47 -17.35
N GLU A 586 -3.41 35.37 -18.39
CA GLU A 586 -4.61 34.51 -18.39
C GLU A 586 -4.26 33.15 -17.82
N SER A 587 -4.95 32.71 -16.76
CA SER A 587 -4.72 31.39 -16.18
C SER A 587 -4.85 30.32 -17.28
N ASN A 588 -3.89 29.39 -17.37
CA ASN A 588 -3.91 28.23 -18.29
C ASN A 588 -5.03 27.22 -17.97
N ILE A 589 -6.10 27.66 -17.30
CA ILE A 589 -7.24 26.91 -16.81
C ILE A 589 -8.49 27.63 -17.31
N HIS A 590 -9.35 26.92 -18.04
CA HIS A 590 -10.73 27.36 -18.19
C HIS A 590 -11.41 27.31 -16.82
N LYS A 591 -12.26 28.28 -16.47
CA LYS A 591 -12.78 28.56 -15.10
C LYS A 591 -13.37 27.37 -14.33
N ASP A 592 -13.65 26.25 -15.00
CA ASP A 592 -14.24 25.01 -14.50
C ASP A 592 -13.23 23.88 -14.19
N GLY A 593 -11.93 24.05 -14.49
CA GLY A 593 -10.88 23.08 -14.15
C GLY A 593 -10.85 21.80 -15.02
N THR A 594 -11.55 21.81 -16.16
CA THR A 594 -11.73 20.63 -17.04
C THR A 594 -10.82 20.64 -18.27
N LEU A 595 -10.33 21.81 -18.69
CA LEU A 595 -9.48 21.99 -19.85
C LEU A 595 -8.04 22.33 -19.44
N TYR A 596 -7.10 21.51 -19.91
CA TYR A 596 -5.67 21.71 -19.73
C TYR A 596 -5.07 22.11 -21.08
N TRP A 597 -4.32 23.21 -21.10
CA TRP A 597 -3.58 23.67 -22.28
C TRP A 597 -2.34 24.45 -21.87
N CYS A 598 -1.38 24.58 -22.79
CA CYS A 598 -0.21 25.43 -22.63
C CYS A 598 0.18 26.07 -23.98
N TRP A 599 0.97 27.14 -23.93
CA TRP A 599 1.58 27.71 -25.12
C TRP A 599 2.71 26.81 -25.62
N ASN A 600 2.79 26.62 -26.95
CA ASN A 600 3.89 25.90 -27.55
C ASN A 600 5.17 26.75 -27.51
N ARG A 601 6.21 26.26 -26.83
CA ARG A 601 7.51 26.94 -26.64
C ARG A 601 8.29 27.17 -27.92
N PHE A 602 8.05 26.34 -28.93
CA PHE A 602 8.76 26.40 -30.21
C PHE A 602 7.91 27.06 -31.31
N ASN A 603 6.63 27.32 -31.02
CA ASN A 603 5.69 27.99 -31.92
C ASN A 603 4.61 28.72 -31.11
N VAL A 604 4.95 29.89 -30.57
CA VAL A 604 4.14 30.64 -29.59
C VAL A 604 2.76 31.06 -30.11
N ALA A 605 2.51 31.01 -31.42
CA ALA A 605 1.18 31.25 -31.99
C ALA A 605 0.19 30.11 -31.71
N ASN A 606 0.68 28.92 -31.32
CA ASN A 606 -0.13 27.72 -31.17
C ASN A 606 -0.26 27.28 -29.71
N LYS A 607 -1.48 26.88 -29.33
CA LYS A 607 -1.77 26.20 -28.06
C LYS A 607 -1.66 24.68 -28.24
N ILE A 608 -1.16 24.01 -27.20
CA ILE A 608 -1.17 22.54 -27.07
C ILE A 608 -2.21 22.17 -26.02
N TYR A 609 -3.20 21.35 -26.41
CA TYR A 609 -4.27 20.87 -25.53
C TYR A 609 -3.96 19.48 -24.99
N PHE A 610 -4.37 19.19 -23.75
CA PHE A 610 -4.06 17.91 -23.11
C PHE A 610 -5.32 17.06 -23.03
N PHE A 611 -5.25 15.83 -23.53
CA PHE A 611 -6.36 14.90 -23.56
C PHE A 611 -6.00 13.62 -22.79
N CYS A 612 -6.86 13.24 -21.85
CA CYS A 612 -6.79 11.92 -21.24
C CYS A 612 -7.38 10.87 -22.19
N ASP A 613 -6.82 9.67 -22.21
CA ASP A 613 -7.37 8.57 -22.99
C ASP A 613 -8.80 8.22 -22.54
N VAL A 614 -9.74 8.43 -23.46
CA VAL A 614 -11.18 8.30 -23.23
C VAL A 614 -11.60 6.86 -22.90
N PRO A 615 -11.13 5.81 -23.62
CA PRO A 615 -11.27 4.42 -23.19
C PRO A 615 -10.83 4.13 -21.75
N HIS A 616 -9.69 4.69 -21.31
CA HIS A 616 -9.23 4.58 -19.93
C HIS A 616 -10.17 5.27 -18.93
N LEU A 617 -10.73 6.43 -19.27
CA LEU A 617 -11.73 7.12 -18.45
C LEU A 617 -13.00 6.28 -18.27
N ILE A 618 -13.51 5.66 -19.35
CA ILE A 618 -14.70 4.79 -19.25
C ILE A 618 -14.46 3.53 -18.40
N LYS A 619 -13.27 2.91 -18.53
CA LYS A 619 -12.90 1.79 -17.64
C LYS A 619 -12.90 2.23 -16.18
N THR A 620 -12.34 3.41 -15.90
CA THR A 620 -12.27 3.98 -14.56
C THR A 620 -13.65 4.30 -14.01
N ALA A 621 -14.51 4.93 -14.82
CA ALA A 621 -15.89 5.24 -14.49
C ALA A 621 -16.69 3.98 -14.11
N ARG A 622 -16.52 2.89 -14.88
CA ARG A 622 -17.16 1.60 -14.58
C ARG A 622 -16.57 0.94 -13.33
N ASN A 623 -15.25 0.94 -13.16
CA ASN A 623 -14.60 0.33 -11.98
C ASN A 623 -14.99 1.08 -10.70
N ASN A 624 -15.12 2.41 -10.75
CA ASN A 624 -15.63 3.19 -9.61
C ASN A 624 -17.09 2.86 -9.32
N LEU A 625 -17.93 2.71 -10.35
CA LEU A 625 -19.33 2.30 -10.16
C LEU A 625 -19.45 0.88 -9.59
N GLU A 626 -18.62 -0.07 -10.04
CA GLU A 626 -18.55 -1.44 -9.49
C GLU A 626 -18.22 -1.44 -7.99
N ASN A 627 -17.27 -0.61 -7.57
CA ASN A 627 -16.91 -0.48 -6.15
C ASN A 627 -17.96 0.30 -5.35
N SER A 628 -18.84 1.05 -6.02
CA SER A 628 -19.92 1.78 -5.37
C SER A 628 -20.94 0.77 -4.84
N HIS A 629 -21.03 0.71 -3.50
CA HIS A 629 -21.96 -0.16 -2.77
C HIS A 629 -21.62 -1.68 -2.85
N ALA A 630 -20.35 -2.06 -3.15
CA ALA A 630 -19.89 -3.46 -3.21
C ALA A 630 -18.66 -3.78 -2.33
N HIS A 631 -18.52 -5.07 -1.97
CA HIS A 631 -17.42 -5.79 -1.28
C HIS A 631 -16.90 -5.25 0.07
N LEU A 632 -16.60 -3.96 0.21
CA LEU A 632 -16.02 -3.32 1.41
C LEU A 632 -16.53 -1.89 1.67
N CYS A 633 -17.45 -1.36 0.85
CA CYS A 633 -18.00 0.01 0.96
C CYS A 633 -16.93 1.11 1.06
N SER A 634 -15.80 0.98 0.37
CA SER A 634 -14.70 1.96 0.48
C SER A 634 -15.02 3.31 -0.16
N ARG A 635 -15.98 3.37 -1.11
CA ARG A 635 -16.47 4.59 -1.77
C ARG A 635 -17.95 4.46 -2.12
N MET A 636 -18.73 5.50 -1.83
CA MET A 636 -20.12 5.67 -2.28
C MET A 636 -20.16 6.79 -3.31
N LEU A 637 -20.48 6.48 -4.56
CA LEU A 637 -20.68 7.50 -5.58
C LEU A 637 -22.08 8.09 -5.45
N THR A 638 -22.19 9.42 -5.56
CA THR A 638 -23.47 10.13 -5.61
C THR A 638 -23.55 10.99 -6.86
N LEU A 639 -24.76 11.16 -7.39
CA LEU A 639 -25.07 12.08 -8.46
C LEU A 639 -26.34 12.86 -8.09
N ASP A 640 -26.25 14.18 -8.09
CA ASP A 640 -27.33 15.08 -7.67
C ASP A 640 -27.89 14.75 -6.27
N GLY A 641 -27.03 14.30 -5.36
CA GLY A 641 -27.39 13.92 -3.98
C GLY A 641 -27.93 12.50 -3.82
N TYR A 642 -28.09 11.73 -4.90
CA TYR A 642 -28.59 10.35 -4.86
C TYR A 642 -27.48 9.33 -5.10
N GLU A 643 -27.57 8.19 -4.42
CA GLU A 643 -26.56 7.13 -4.47
C GLU A 643 -26.54 6.38 -5.80
N LEU A 644 -25.35 6.02 -6.26
CA LEU A 644 -25.11 5.18 -7.44
C LEU A 644 -24.72 3.78 -6.96
N SER A 645 -25.39 2.73 -7.44
CA SER A 645 -25.13 1.37 -6.98
C SER A 645 -24.91 0.40 -8.12
N TRP A 646 -23.86 -0.41 -8.02
CA TRP A 646 -23.63 -1.55 -8.92
C TRP A 646 -24.76 -2.59 -8.82
N GLN A 647 -25.42 -2.68 -7.66
CA GLN A 647 -26.53 -3.61 -7.43
C GLN A 647 -27.71 -3.36 -8.37
N HIS A 648 -27.94 -2.11 -8.79
CA HIS A 648 -28.97 -1.80 -9.78
C HIS A 648 -28.68 -2.49 -11.13
N ILE A 649 -27.41 -2.56 -11.52
CA ILE A 649 -26.98 -3.21 -12.77
C ILE A 649 -27.05 -4.73 -12.64
N ILE A 650 -26.70 -5.28 -11.47
CA ILE A 650 -26.87 -6.72 -11.17
C ILE A 650 -28.35 -7.09 -11.27
N ALA A 651 -29.23 -6.35 -10.59
CA ALA A 651 -30.66 -6.63 -10.55
C ALA A 651 -31.30 -6.57 -11.95
N VAL A 652 -30.97 -5.58 -12.78
CA VAL A 652 -31.52 -5.51 -14.15
C VAL A 652 -30.99 -6.62 -15.05
N TYR A 653 -29.74 -7.03 -14.85
CA TYR A 653 -29.16 -8.15 -15.59
C TYR A 653 -29.79 -9.49 -15.20
N GLU A 654 -29.98 -9.73 -13.90
CA GLU A 654 -30.63 -10.94 -13.38
C GLU A 654 -32.10 -11.03 -13.81
N GLN A 655 -32.83 -9.91 -13.80
CA GLN A 655 -34.19 -9.87 -14.33
C GLN A 655 -34.24 -10.16 -15.83
N ASP A 656 -33.29 -9.65 -16.62
CA ASP A 656 -33.21 -9.93 -18.06
C ASP A 656 -32.78 -11.38 -18.38
N LEU A 657 -32.24 -12.12 -17.40
CA LEU A 657 -31.99 -13.56 -17.54
C LEU A 657 -33.26 -14.40 -17.36
N ILE A 658 -34.31 -13.85 -16.73
CA ILE A 658 -35.59 -14.53 -16.54
C ILE A 658 -36.42 -14.33 -17.83
N PRO A 659 -36.73 -15.40 -18.59
CA PRO A 659 -37.50 -15.26 -19.83
C PRO A 659 -38.94 -14.81 -19.55
N ASP A 660 -39.40 -13.71 -20.15
CA ASP A 660 -40.82 -13.34 -20.17
C ASP A 660 -41.63 -14.24 -21.13
N THR A 661 -41.00 -14.74 -22.20
CA THR A 661 -41.58 -15.66 -23.20
C THR A 661 -40.48 -16.59 -23.71
N LYS A 662 -40.73 -17.90 -23.71
CA LYS A 662 -39.89 -18.88 -24.41
C LYS A 662 -40.44 -19.05 -25.82
N ASP A 663 -39.60 -18.91 -26.84
CA ASP A 663 -39.95 -19.37 -28.19
C ASP A 663 -40.04 -20.91 -28.20
N GLU A 664 -40.64 -21.52 -29.23
CA GLU A 664 -40.90 -22.97 -29.33
C GLU A 664 -39.62 -23.83 -29.21
N ASP A 665 -38.46 -23.25 -29.53
CA ASP A 665 -37.12 -23.86 -29.40
C ASP A 665 -36.43 -23.62 -28.03
N GLY A 666 -37.11 -22.96 -27.09
CA GLY A 666 -36.60 -22.71 -25.73
C GLY A 666 -35.54 -21.60 -25.62
N VAL A 667 -35.31 -20.82 -26.68
CA VAL A 667 -34.38 -19.67 -26.67
C VAL A 667 -35.15 -18.40 -26.31
N ALA A 668 -34.71 -17.70 -25.26
CA ALA A 668 -35.29 -16.43 -24.84
C ALA A 668 -34.53 -15.25 -25.47
N MET A 669 -35.23 -14.37 -26.19
CA MET A 669 -34.64 -13.12 -26.70
C MET A 669 -34.41 -12.12 -25.56
N ARG A 670 -33.14 -11.97 -25.15
CA ARG A 670 -32.72 -11.05 -24.08
C ARG A 670 -32.62 -9.61 -24.57
N LYS A 671 -33.15 -8.66 -23.80
CA LYS A 671 -33.05 -7.21 -24.09
C LYS A 671 -31.60 -6.74 -23.90
N LEU A 672 -30.89 -7.30 -22.92
CA LEU A 672 -29.47 -7.03 -22.65
C LEU A 672 -28.55 -8.13 -23.22
N TYR A 673 -28.79 -8.57 -24.46
CA TYR A 673 -28.01 -9.63 -25.13
C TYR A 673 -26.49 -9.39 -25.20
N LYS A 674 -26.04 -8.14 -25.13
CA LYS A 674 -24.60 -7.79 -25.11
C LYS A 674 -23.96 -8.02 -23.75
N LEU A 675 -24.75 -8.03 -22.67
CA LEU A 675 -24.25 -8.28 -21.32
C LEU A 675 -24.18 -9.78 -21.06
N SER A 676 -23.01 -10.18 -20.56
CA SER A 676 -22.70 -11.52 -20.10
C SER A 676 -22.30 -11.48 -18.63
N ASN A 677 -22.14 -12.66 -18.03
CA ASN A 677 -21.68 -12.79 -16.65
C ASN A 677 -20.34 -12.05 -16.40
N GLU A 678 -19.46 -12.00 -17.41
CA GLU A 678 -18.18 -11.29 -17.37
C GLU A 678 -18.31 -9.76 -17.27
N HIS A 679 -19.46 -9.19 -17.65
CA HIS A 679 -19.71 -7.76 -17.51
C HIS A 679 -20.03 -7.38 -16.06
N ILE A 680 -20.62 -8.30 -15.31
CA ILE A 680 -21.13 -8.10 -13.97
C ILE A 680 -20.09 -8.54 -12.93
N HIS A 681 -19.50 -9.72 -13.12
CA HIS A 681 -18.52 -10.31 -12.21
C HIS A 681 -17.11 -10.19 -12.76
N LEU A 682 -16.46 -9.10 -12.35
CA LEU A 682 -15.23 -8.63 -12.97
C LEU A 682 -13.99 -9.20 -12.26
N SER A 683 -13.18 -9.96 -12.99
CA SER A 683 -11.81 -10.31 -12.56
C SER A 683 -10.83 -9.16 -12.87
N PRO A 684 -9.63 -9.13 -12.26
CA PRO A 684 -8.62 -8.10 -12.55
C PRO A 684 -8.32 -7.95 -14.05
N ARG A 685 -8.30 -9.06 -14.81
CA ARG A 685 -8.12 -9.02 -16.27
C ARG A 685 -9.30 -8.38 -17.00
N LEU A 686 -10.53 -8.67 -16.57
CA LEU A 686 -11.75 -8.14 -17.19
C LEU A 686 -11.95 -6.64 -16.88
N ARG A 687 -11.39 -6.13 -15.78
CA ARG A 687 -11.35 -4.68 -15.48
C ARG A 687 -10.62 -3.85 -16.54
N MET A 688 -9.70 -4.45 -17.29
CA MET A 688 -8.95 -3.78 -18.35
C MET A 688 -9.65 -3.79 -19.72
N ARG A 689 -10.74 -4.57 -19.89
CA ARG A 689 -11.46 -4.66 -21.16
C ARG A 689 -12.40 -3.47 -21.36
N VAL A 690 -12.07 -2.61 -22.33
CA VAL A 690 -12.86 -1.42 -22.68
C VAL A 690 -14.24 -1.80 -23.20
N ASN A 691 -14.34 -2.86 -24.02
CA ASN A 691 -15.63 -3.27 -24.59
C ASN A 691 -16.67 -3.60 -23.51
N LEU A 692 -16.26 -4.31 -22.45
CA LEU A 692 -17.14 -4.63 -21.33
C LEU A 692 -17.59 -3.37 -20.60
N ALA A 693 -16.68 -2.42 -20.37
CA ALA A 693 -17.00 -1.16 -19.70
C ALA A 693 -18.00 -0.32 -20.51
N ALA A 694 -17.77 -0.16 -21.81
CA ALA A 694 -18.66 0.59 -22.71
C ALA A 694 -20.03 -0.09 -22.86
N GLN A 695 -20.10 -1.42 -22.88
CA GLN A 695 -21.37 -2.16 -22.96
C GLN A 695 -22.20 -2.04 -21.67
N VAL A 696 -21.57 -2.05 -20.50
CA VAL A 696 -22.25 -1.79 -19.22
C VAL A 696 -22.76 -0.35 -19.14
N LEU A 697 -21.92 0.62 -19.51
CA LEU A 697 -22.25 2.04 -19.48
C LEU A 697 -22.94 2.49 -20.78
N SER A 698 -23.89 1.69 -21.28
CA SER A 698 -24.58 1.97 -22.54
C SER A 698 -26.03 2.41 -22.34
N ASN A 699 -26.58 3.16 -23.30
CA ASN A 699 -27.97 3.57 -23.27
C ASN A 699 -28.96 2.38 -23.22
N SER A 700 -28.61 1.20 -23.77
CA SER A 700 -29.44 -0.01 -23.64
C SER A 700 -29.63 -0.45 -22.19
N VAL A 701 -28.59 -0.31 -21.35
CA VAL A 701 -28.69 -0.64 -19.92
C VAL A 701 -29.51 0.42 -19.18
N ALA A 702 -29.33 1.69 -19.51
CA ALA A 702 -30.15 2.76 -18.95
C ALA A 702 -31.65 2.58 -19.28
N LEU A 703 -31.98 2.21 -20.51
CA LEU A 703 -33.37 1.92 -20.92
C LEU A 703 -33.96 0.69 -20.21
N ALA A 704 -33.15 -0.35 -19.97
CA ALA A 704 -33.60 -1.50 -19.20
C ALA A 704 -33.91 -1.11 -17.73
N LEU A 705 -33.09 -0.25 -17.13
CA LEU A 705 -33.35 0.29 -15.80
C LEU A 705 -34.59 1.20 -15.77
N ASP A 706 -34.89 1.95 -16.84
CA ASP A 706 -36.13 2.74 -16.91
C ASP A 706 -37.36 1.85 -16.88
N LYS A 707 -37.33 0.71 -17.56
CA LYS A 707 -38.48 -0.22 -17.58
C LYS A 707 -38.84 -0.76 -16.20
N GLN A 708 -37.89 -0.84 -15.27
CA GLN A 708 -38.18 -1.20 -13.88
C GLN A 708 -38.96 -0.11 -13.12
N ASN A 709 -38.95 1.14 -13.60
CA ASN A 709 -39.62 2.30 -12.98
C ASN A 709 -39.32 2.52 -11.49
N LEU A 710 -38.14 2.11 -11.03
CA LEU A 710 -37.71 2.29 -9.64
C LEU A 710 -37.09 3.69 -9.43
N GLN A 711 -37.54 4.40 -8.40
CA GLN A 711 -36.95 5.70 -8.05
C GLN A 711 -35.48 5.57 -7.60
N SER A 712 -35.12 4.47 -6.96
CA SER A 712 -33.75 4.18 -6.50
C SER A 712 -32.73 4.12 -7.63
N THR A 713 -33.13 3.79 -8.86
CA THR A 713 -32.21 3.67 -10.00
C THR A 713 -32.00 4.98 -10.77
N THR A 714 -32.70 6.06 -10.41
CA THR A 714 -32.73 7.33 -11.18
C THR A 714 -31.34 7.93 -11.40
N SER A 715 -30.53 8.00 -10.35
CA SER A 715 -29.14 8.44 -10.38
C SER A 715 -28.29 7.57 -11.30
N THR A 716 -28.39 6.24 -11.16
CA THR A 716 -27.63 5.26 -11.95
C THR A 716 -27.98 5.36 -13.43
N ARG A 717 -29.26 5.52 -13.76
CA ARG A 717 -29.74 5.74 -15.13
C ARG A 717 -29.15 7.00 -15.74
N LYS A 718 -29.22 8.12 -15.00
CA LYS A 718 -28.69 9.42 -15.45
C LYS A 718 -27.17 9.35 -15.66
N TYR A 719 -26.45 8.70 -14.75
CA TYR A 719 -25.02 8.48 -14.85
C TYR A 719 -24.64 7.65 -16.09
N ILE A 720 -25.29 6.51 -16.31
CA ILE A 720 -25.02 5.65 -17.46
C ILE A 720 -25.26 6.40 -18.78
N ARG A 721 -26.35 7.16 -18.89
CA ARG A 721 -26.63 7.99 -20.08
C ARG A 721 -25.57 9.05 -20.32
N LYS A 722 -25.14 9.76 -19.26
CA LYS A 722 -24.07 10.75 -19.36
C LYS A 722 -22.77 10.10 -19.85
N MET A 723 -22.44 8.91 -19.36
CA MET A 723 -21.23 8.18 -19.76
C MET A 723 -21.31 7.65 -21.20
N ASP A 724 -22.46 7.12 -21.65
CA ASP A 724 -22.65 6.69 -23.04
C ASP A 724 -22.51 7.87 -24.00
N ARG A 725 -23.18 9.00 -23.72
CA ARG A 725 -23.08 10.24 -24.51
C ARG A 725 -21.64 10.78 -24.53
N PHE A 726 -20.99 10.87 -23.37
CA PHE A 726 -19.59 11.31 -23.27
C PHE A 726 -18.65 10.46 -24.13
N PHE A 727 -18.75 9.13 -24.03
CA PHE A 727 -17.89 8.23 -24.79
C PHE A 727 -18.16 8.30 -26.29
N ASP A 728 -19.42 8.36 -26.70
CA ASP A 728 -19.79 8.46 -28.11
C ASP A 728 -19.35 9.79 -28.74
N CYS A 729 -19.53 10.91 -28.04
CA CYS A 729 -19.08 12.23 -28.47
C CYS A 729 -17.58 12.29 -28.79
N LEU A 730 -16.76 11.47 -28.14
CA LEU A 730 -15.30 11.47 -28.25
C LEU A 730 -14.75 10.27 -29.03
N ASN A 731 -15.60 9.41 -29.59
CA ASN A 731 -15.19 8.17 -30.25
C ASN A 731 -15.78 8.00 -31.66
N GLY A 732 -16.13 9.11 -32.31
CA GLY A 732 -16.48 9.14 -33.73
C GLY A 732 -15.23 8.99 -34.62
N TRP A 733 -15.26 8.06 -35.57
CA TRP A 733 -14.12 7.77 -36.47
C TRP A 733 -14.48 7.77 -37.97
N SER A 734 -15.76 7.95 -38.31
CA SER A 734 -16.25 7.95 -39.69
C SER A 734 -17.48 8.84 -39.83
N LEU A 735 -17.66 9.44 -41.01
CA LEU A 735 -18.83 10.26 -41.33
C LEU A 735 -20.17 9.52 -41.16
N PHE A 736 -20.16 8.19 -41.33
CA PHE A 736 -21.36 7.37 -41.34
C PHE A 736 -21.56 6.53 -40.07
N ILE A 737 -20.64 6.61 -39.09
CA ILE A 737 -20.70 5.72 -37.92
C ILE A 737 -21.94 5.98 -37.06
N GLY A 738 -22.32 7.26 -36.89
CA GLY A 738 -23.53 7.64 -36.18
C GLY A 738 -24.81 7.12 -36.85
N GLN A 739 -24.88 7.15 -38.19
CA GLN A 739 -26.00 6.58 -38.94
C GLN A 739 -26.05 5.06 -38.83
N ARG A 740 -24.92 4.36 -39.06
CA ARG A 740 -24.83 2.89 -38.99
C ARG A 740 -25.18 2.35 -37.61
N ARG A 741 -24.85 3.08 -36.56
CA ARG A 741 -25.14 2.69 -35.16
C ARG A 741 -26.41 3.31 -34.61
N ASN A 742 -27.12 4.13 -35.40
CA ASN A 742 -28.27 4.92 -34.98
C ASN A 742 -28.03 5.69 -33.66
N LYS A 743 -26.89 6.40 -33.61
CA LYS A 743 -26.42 7.16 -32.45
C LYS A 743 -25.98 8.55 -32.92
N ASP A 744 -26.74 9.57 -32.55
CA ASP A 744 -26.46 10.96 -32.95
C ASP A 744 -25.16 11.51 -32.35
N ASP A 745 -24.82 11.11 -31.13
CA ASP A 745 -23.61 11.57 -30.45
C ASP A 745 -22.32 11.11 -31.16
N LEU A 746 -22.39 10.05 -31.98
CA LEU A 746 -21.29 9.55 -32.81
C LEU A 746 -21.16 10.25 -34.17
N LYS A 747 -22.06 11.19 -34.52
CA LYS A 747 -21.97 11.94 -35.78
C LYS A 747 -20.76 12.88 -35.75
N PRO A 748 -20.14 13.20 -36.90
CA PRO A 748 -19.10 14.22 -36.95
C PRO A 748 -19.60 15.58 -36.46
N TYR A 749 -18.68 16.43 -36.02
CA TYR A 749 -18.96 17.82 -35.68
C TYR A 749 -18.80 18.66 -36.95
N PHE A 750 -19.86 19.38 -37.34
CA PHE A 750 -19.87 20.23 -38.55
C PHE A 750 -19.95 21.73 -38.22
N GLU A 751 -20.38 22.07 -37.01
CA GLU A 751 -20.64 23.45 -36.59
C GLU A 751 -19.94 23.73 -35.27
N VAL A 752 -19.40 24.94 -35.12
CA VAL A 752 -18.81 25.41 -33.86
C VAL A 752 -19.88 25.57 -32.77
N THR A 753 -21.15 25.70 -33.17
CA THR A 753 -22.33 25.84 -32.32
C THR A 753 -23.06 24.53 -32.05
N ASP A 754 -22.45 23.38 -32.33
CA ASP A 754 -23.08 22.06 -32.14
C ASP A 754 -23.64 21.93 -30.72
N LYS A 755 -24.93 21.57 -30.62
CA LYS A 755 -25.64 21.42 -29.36
C LYS A 755 -24.96 20.46 -28.39
N ARG A 756 -24.12 19.53 -28.88
CA ARG A 756 -23.39 18.57 -28.05
C ARG A 756 -22.29 19.20 -27.22
N PHE A 757 -21.85 20.42 -27.55
CA PHE A 757 -20.94 21.22 -26.73
C PHE A 757 -21.61 21.83 -25.48
N LYS A 758 -22.96 21.78 -25.39
CA LYS A 758 -23.75 22.12 -24.22
C LYS A 758 -24.14 20.86 -23.44
#